data_AF-A0A517WKF4-F1
#
_entry.id   AF-A0A517WKF4-F1
#
_cell.length_a   1.000
_cell.length_b   1.000
_cell.length_c   1.000
_cell.angle_alpha   90.00
_cell.angle_beta   90.00
_cell.angle_gamma   90.00
#
_symmetry.space_group_name_H-M   'P 1'
#
loop_
_entity.id
_entity.type
_entity.pdbx_description
1 polymer ?
#
loop_
_entity_poly.entity_id
_entity_poly.type
_entity_poly.pdbx_seq_one_letter_code
_entity_poly.pdbx_strand_id
1 'polypeptide(L)'
;MSADFSEMDENDQEKARRWSEMGSECVQGPHSLSASDRETAKRLADELLTQNRLRGAWCSKSKIVTVQILNPDLVHLWKSGEIACFPYSWSGGTFGGSLTLTLLSKRAQTKCRASIFHGDPMLKVVRDEPFVVVVVNGKQIVRADLVDYSTSDDSKTLINSFVNSIAGEGASGWIDADANFWETLFHQSIFHKYLTPSEELSLGWYERVRNAYIVRQTLTILKEDGLSDVCRRLSLRDDAKGFISAIEDCNGDFRVVRAYLLEIFEGKPAGTFLKFMQQFNDLPDDEESGFVRSGCYAIMAAYYLCATVSRCGKTLPWINVEGSLVFLEVEAHKFPEFISPREYWIRQVVVPYFGWGHLLGGGDVPVSKSDLEEMIDDLPTCENADECLIQADFLLAEAGANKQSCIPLNAVVQLAIGPFAYMELREIGPNVLVALRQANGLVYYFNVEPDKAYWSANLPHDDDDVEAVLKVEKALASLKLLVAAVIRDFWVVEHREAVFEQRRAESLLCDRKVSEGPRVVYLPRVKYDYKANPDIDTCANELDTNMRRSHFVQGHLRKSRNPATNQLALAERYGFSVPEGYTFVRPHERGKEKRDIIYRSRSALRSLYTASPLQSSHSQVRWFQFELDVQTLMQRLGFAVEHVAASRRGDNGVDVYATKGVDLEAVHWIIQCKCWNPKRKVSPSVVRELAGTLTRYPSGTRGMIVTTSGFTAGAVQEANDHEIRLMDGEEFSQRVLSNQEKIEEDS
;
A
#
# COMPACT_ATOMS: atom_id res chain seq x y z
N MET A 1 31.68 -16.63 6.67
CA MET A 1 32.91 -16.21 5.98
C MET A 1 32.78 -16.54 4.48
N SER A 2 32.67 -15.52 3.64
CA SER A 2 32.92 -15.64 2.20
C SER A 2 34.38 -15.94 1.98
N ALA A 3 34.68 -16.97 1.20
CA ALA A 3 36.01 -17.09 0.62
C ALA A 3 36.07 -16.22 -0.63
N ASP A 4 36.33 -14.94 -0.44
CA ASP A 4 37.15 -14.18 -1.38
C ASP A 4 38.58 -14.31 -0.85
N PHE A 5 39.42 -15.04 -1.57
CA PHE A 5 40.71 -15.51 -1.07
C PHE A 5 41.82 -14.45 -1.17
N SER A 6 41.48 -13.20 -1.50
CA SER A 6 42.43 -12.11 -1.74
C SER A 6 42.79 -11.29 -0.50
N GLU A 7 42.08 -11.44 0.63
CA GLU A 7 42.25 -10.61 1.84
C GLU A 7 42.39 -11.44 3.14
N MET A 8 43.00 -12.63 3.10
CA MET A 8 43.24 -13.47 4.29
C MET A 8 44.72 -13.42 4.72
N ASP A 9 44.99 -13.42 6.03
CA ASP A 9 46.35 -13.54 6.55
C ASP A 9 47.01 -14.88 6.13
N GLU A 10 48.34 -14.98 6.18
CA GLU A 10 49.07 -16.20 5.76
C GLU A 10 48.67 -17.46 6.53
N ASN A 11 48.27 -17.34 7.81
CA ASN A 11 47.87 -18.46 8.66
C ASN A 11 46.49 -18.99 8.26
N ASP A 12 45.58 -18.10 7.87
CA ASP A 12 44.24 -18.44 7.40
C ASP A 12 44.26 -18.97 5.96
N GLN A 13 45.19 -18.53 5.12
CA GLN A 13 45.46 -19.13 3.80
C GLN A 13 45.98 -20.57 3.93
N GLU A 14 46.91 -20.83 4.86
CA GLU A 14 47.44 -22.18 5.08
C GLU A 14 46.38 -23.12 5.69
N LYS A 15 45.54 -22.63 6.61
CA LYS A 15 44.37 -23.39 7.10
C LYS A 15 43.41 -23.71 5.95
N ALA A 16 43.11 -22.74 5.08
CA ALA A 16 42.22 -22.95 3.95
C ALA A 16 42.80 -23.96 2.93
N ARG A 17 44.11 -23.91 2.68
CA ARG A 17 44.81 -24.88 1.84
C ARG A 17 44.75 -26.29 2.43
N ARG A 18 45.04 -26.42 3.72
CA ARG A 18 44.97 -27.70 4.44
C ARG A 18 43.55 -28.27 4.46
N TRP A 19 42.53 -27.43 4.65
CA TRP A 19 41.13 -27.85 4.56
C TRP A 19 40.77 -28.31 3.15
N SER A 20 41.27 -27.64 2.11
CA SER A 20 41.08 -28.00 0.70
C SER A 20 41.65 -29.39 0.36
N GLU A 21 42.86 -29.66 0.86
CA GLU A 21 43.56 -30.93 0.71
C GLU A 21 42.81 -32.05 1.43
N MET A 22 42.47 -31.87 2.71
CA MET A 22 41.72 -32.85 3.52
C MET A 22 40.33 -33.16 2.96
N GLY A 23 39.59 -32.15 2.48
CA GLY A 23 38.28 -32.38 1.86
C GLY A 23 38.34 -33.10 0.52
N SER A 24 39.51 -33.12 -0.16
CA SER A 24 39.72 -33.96 -1.34
C SER A 24 40.04 -35.41 -0.94
N GLU A 25 40.80 -35.62 0.13
CA GLU A 25 41.19 -36.95 0.62
C GLU A 25 40.01 -37.78 1.11
N CYS A 26 39.00 -37.15 1.71
CA CYS A 26 37.82 -37.86 2.21
C CYS A 26 36.88 -38.37 1.11
N VAL A 27 37.06 -37.93 -0.15
CA VAL A 27 36.24 -38.34 -1.29
C VAL A 27 36.92 -39.51 -2.01
N GLN A 28 36.39 -40.72 -1.85
CA GLN A 28 36.95 -41.95 -2.42
C GLN A 28 36.68 -42.12 -3.93
N GLY A 29 35.92 -41.20 -4.53
CA GLY A 29 35.62 -41.14 -5.96
C GLY A 29 34.22 -41.62 -6.34
N PRO A 30 33.94 -41.77 -7.66
CA PRO A 30 32.60 -42.06 -8.16
C PRO A 30 32.03 -43.37 -7.62
N HIS A 31 30.80 -43.31 -7.11
CA HIS A 31 30.11 -44.45 -6.52
C HIS A 31 28.90 -44.87 -7.37
N SER A 32 28.77 -46.17 -7.62
CA SER A 32 27.63 -46.73 -8.35
C SER A 32 26.45 -46.98 -7.41
N LEU A 33 25.39 -46.20 -7.54
CA LEU A 33 24.17 -46.36 -6.73
C LEU A 33 23.45 -47.67 -7.06
N SER A 34 23.05 -48.41 -6.01
CA SER A 34 22.12 -49.52 -6.12
C SER A 34 20.74 -49.05 -6.62
N ALA A 35 19.86 -49.97 -7.02
CA ALA A 35 18.50 -49.62 -7.45
C ALA A 35 17.72 -48.89 -6.34
N SER A 36 17.81 -49.38 -5.11
CA SER A 36 17.18 -48.80 -3.92
C SER A 36 17.75 -47.41 -3.57
N ASP A 37 19.07 -47.25 -3.66
CA ASP A 37 19.72 -45.97 -3.36
C ASP A 37 19.41 -44.92 -4.43
N ARG A 38 19.30 -45.35 -5.70
CA ARG A 38 18.89 -44.49 -6.80
C ARG A 38 17.45 -44.00 -6.62
N GLU A 39 16.55 -44.85 -6.13
CA GLU A 39 15.18 -44.45 -5.79
C GLU A 39 15.15 -43.47 -4.62
N THR A 40 15.93 -43.73 -3.57
CA THR A 40 16.09 -42.83 -2.43
C THR A 40 16.62 -41.47 -2.86
N ALA A 41 17.68 -41.44 -3.67
CA ALA A 41 18.26 -40.19 -4.17
C ALA A 41 17.28 -39.39 -5.04
N LYS A 42 16.45 -40.05 -5.86
CA LYS A 42 15.40 -39.38 -6.64
C LYS A 42 14.32 -38.76 -5.74
N ARG A 43 13.90 -39.48 -4.70
CA ARG A 43 12.95 -38.95 -3.70
C ARG A 43 13.53 -37.72 -3.00
N LEU A 44 14.80 -37.77 -2.58
CA LEU A 44 15.48 -36.63 -1.95
C LEU A 44 15.64 -35.45 -2.91
N ALA A 45 15.89 -35.71 -4.20
CA ALA A 45 15.93 -34.68 -5.23
C ALA A 45 14.56 -34.00 -5.44
N ASP A 46 13.46 -34.76 -5.33
CA ASP A 46 12.10 -34.21 -5.36
C ASP A 46 11.84 -33.32 -4.13
N GLU A 47 12.30 -33.73 -2.94
CA GLU A 47 12.19 -32.93 -1.72
C GLU A 47 12.93 -31.59 -1.85
N LEU A 48 14.13 -31.57 -2.42
CA LEU A 48 14.90 -30.35 -2.67
C LEU A 48 14.15 -29.31 -3.51
N LEU A 49 13.35 -29.76 -4.48
CA LEU A 49 12.55 -28.88 -5.33
C LEU A 49 11.37 -28.26 -4.58
N THR A 50 10.88 -28.91 -3.53
CA THR A 50 9.75 -28.43 -2.71
C THR A 50 10.16 -27.59 -1.51
N GLN A 51 11.37 -27.80 -0.99
CA GLN A 51 11.90 -27.09 0.18
C GLN A 51 12.78 -25.91 -0.22
N ASN A 52 14.10 -26.10 -0.16
CA ASN A 52 15.13 -25.14 -0.55
C ASN A 52 16.34 -25.92 -1.09
N ARG A 53 16.75 -25.60 -2.32
CA ARG A 53 17.84 -26.29 -3.02
C ARG A 53 19.21 -26.16 -2.35
N LEU A 54 19.44 -25.10 -1.57
CA LEU A 54 20.67 -24.86 -0.82
C LEU A 54 20.69 -25.57 0.54
N ARG A 55 19.56 -26.12 1.01
CA ARG A 55 19.51 -26.85 2.27
C ARG A 55 20.16 -28.22 2.20
N GLY A 56 20.13 -28.86 1.03
CA GLY A 56 20.42 -30.28 0.92
C GLY A 56 19.27 -31.13 1.49
N ALA A 57 19.24 -32.41 1.13
CA ALA A 57 18.29 -33.39 1.65
C ALA A 57 19.03 -34.71 1.91
N TRP A 58 18.66 -35.49 2.93
CA TRP A 58 19.42 -36.69 3.28
C TRP A 58 18.55 -37.81 3.85
N CYS A 59 19.10 -39.01 3.87
CA CYS A 59 18.53 -40.18 4.53
C CYS A 59 19.62 -40.89 5.32
N SER A 60 19.54 -40.85 6.65
CA SER A 60 20.51 -41.50 7.54
C SER A 60 20.51 -43.02 7.40
N LYS A 61 19.35 -43.64 7.15
CA LYS A 61 19.23 -45.10 6.93
C LYS A 61 19.98 -45.57 5.69
N SER A 62 19.85 -44.83 4.59
CA SER A 62 20.53 -45.13 3.32
C SER A 62 21.91 -44.50 3.24
N LYS A 63 22.28 -43.65 4.21
CA LYS A 63 23.55 -42.90 4.27
C LYS A 63 23.77 -42.05 3.00
N ILE A 64 22.72 -41.40 2.54
CA ILE A 64 22.74 -40.58 1.32
C ILE A 64 22.51 -39.12 1.69
N VAL A 65 23.36 -38.23 1.17
CA VAL A 65 23.16 -36.77 1.17
C VAL A 65 23.00 -36.33 -0.28
N THR A 66 21.96 -35.56 -0.57
CA THR A 66 21.65 -35.05 -1.90
C THR A 66 21.81 -33.53 -1.91
N VAL A 67 22.52 -33.00 -2.91
CA VAL A 67 22.81 -31.58 -3.08
C VAL A 67 22.53 -31.11 -4.51
N GLN A 68 22.02 -29.89 -4.67
CA GLN A 68 21.64 -29.34 -5.97
C GLN A 68 22.78 -28.50 -6.57
N ILE A 69 23.03 -28.68 -7.87
CA ILE A 69 23.88 -27.77 -8.65
C ILE A 69 23.17 -26.43 -8.80
N LEU A 70 23.84 -25.36 -8.38
CA LEU A 70 23.26 -24.02 -8.34
C LEU A 70 23.34 -23.28 -9.67
N ASN A 71 24.33 -23.61 -10.50
CA ASN A 71 24.50 -23.06 -11.84
C ASN A 71 24.22 -24.15 -12.90
N PRO A 72 23.06 -24.10 -13.58
CA PRO A 72 22.68 -25.07 -14.60
C PRO A 72 23.66 -25.17 -15.77
N ASP A 73 24.34 -24.07 -16.13
CA ASP A 73 25.25 -24.03 -17.28
C ASP A 73 26.50 -24.89 -17.06
N LEU A 74 26.85 -25.13 -15.79
CA LEU A 74 28.06 -25.84 -15.40
C LEU A 74 27.81 -27.32 -15.10
N VAL A 75 26.59 -27.82 -15.26
CA VAL A 75 26.22 -29.22 -14.94
C VAL A 75 27.12 -30.24 -15.65
N HIS A 76 27.53 -29.96 -16.88
CA HIS A 76 28.42 -30.82 -17.64
C HIS A 76 29.83 -30.97 -17.01
N LEU A 77 30.30 -29.94 -16.29
CA LEU A 77 31.59 -29.95 -15.58
C LEU A 77 31.53 -30.73 -14.26
N TRP A 78 30.34 -30.95 -13.70
CA TRP A 78 30.16 -31.77 -12.50
C TRP A 78 30.22 -33.28 -12.79
N LYS A 79 29.99 -33.69 -14.03
CA LYS A 79 30.01 -35.12 -14.43
C LYS A 79 31.40 -35.76 -14.33
N SER A 80 32.47 -34.97 -14.37
CA SER A 80 33.85 -35.48 -14.42
C SER A 80 34.81 -34.53 -13.69
N GLY A 81 35.87 -35.08 -13.10
CA GLY A 81 36.86 -34.33 -12.33
C GLY A 81 36.78 -34.58 -10.83
N GLU A 82 37.71 -33.98 -10.09
CA GLU A 82 37.78 -34.13 -8.64
C GLU A 82 36.74 -33.26 -7.93
N ILE A 83 36.18 -33.83 -6.87
CA ILE A 83 35.27 -33.16 -5.95
C ILE A 83 35.94 -33.18 -4.57
N ALA A 84 35.77 -32.12 -3.82
CA ALA A 84 36.12 -32.07 -2.41
C ALA A 84 34.85 -31.82 -1.57
N CYS A 85 34.78 -32.43 -0.38
CA CYS A 85 33.68 -32.28 0.57
C CYS A 85 34.21 -31.68 1.88
N PHE A 86 33.78 -30.47 2.20
CA PHE A 86 34.25 -29.73 3.37
C PHE A 86 33.16 -29.67 4.45
N PRO A 87 33.39 -30.24 5.64
CA PRO A 87 32.54 -30.02 6.79
C PRO A 87 32.91 -28.69 7.45
N TYR A 88 31.91 -27.96 7.94
CA TYR A 88 32.11 -26.78 8.76
C TYR A 88 31.01 -26.66 9.79
N SER A 89 31.37 -26.37 11.04
CA SER A 89 30.41 -26.20 12.11
C SER A 89 30.01 -24.74 12.30
N TRP A 90 28.73 -24.54 12.56
CA TRP A 90 28.14 -23.25 12.92
C TRP A 90 27.62 -23.38 14.34
N SER A 91 28.48 -23.10 15.32
CA SER A 91 28.15 -23.07 16.76
C SER A 91 27.90 -21.62 17.22
N GLY A 92 27.15 -21.46 18.32
CA GLY A 92 26.85 -20.14 18.90
C GLY A 92 25.82 -19.30 18.14
N GLY A 93 25.10 -19.88 17.17
CA GLY A 93 23.99 -19.23 16.47
C GLY A 93 22.75 -19.07 17.33
N THR A 94 21.89 -18.12 16.98
CA THR A 94 20.64 -17.80 17.70
C THR A 94 19.68 -18.99 17.73
N PHE A 95 19.67 -19.79 16.65
CA PHE A 95 18.66 -20.84 16.46
C PHE A 95 19.17 -22.28 16.69
N GLY A 96 20.36 -22.40 17.30
CA GLY A 96 21.06 -23.66 17.53
C GLY A 96 22.26 -23.85 16.59
N GLY A 97 22.84 -25.06 16.63
CA GLY A 97 24.02 -25.40 15.84
C GLY A 97 23.71 -26.19 14.57
N SER A 98 24.54 -26.05 13.54
CA SER A 98 24.49 -26.93 12.37
C SER A 98 25.86 -27.25 11.78
N LEU A 99 25.93 -28.38 11.09
CA LEU A 99 27.07 -28.77 10.26
C LEU A 99 26.71 -28.49 8.80
N THR A 100 27.49 -27.69 8.10
CA THR A 100 27.39 -27.57 6.65
C THR A 100 28.39 -28.50 5.97
N LEU A 101 27.92 -29.27 4.99
CA LEU A 101 28.75 -29.99 4.04
C LEU A 101 28.80 -29.18 2.75
N THR A 102 29.96 -28.61 2.42
CA THR A 102 30.17 -27.85 1.18
C THR A 102 30.94 -28.71 0.18
N LEU A 103 30.32 -28.99 -0.97
CA LEU A 103 30.97 -29.69 -2.06
C LEU A 103 31.54 -28.69 -3.06
N LEU A 104 32.80 -28.87 -3.44
CA LEU A 104 33.49 -28.08 -4.46
C LEU A 104 33.83 -28.98 -5.64
N SER A 105 33.36 -28.63 -6.84
CA SER A 105 33.90 -29.19 -8.07
C SER A 105 35.15 -28.40 -8.46
N LYS A 106 36.33 -29.03 -8.45
CA LYS A 106 37.58 -28.38 -8.87
C LYS A 106 37.55 -28.00 -10.35
N ARG A 107 36.80 -28.74 -11.17
CA ARG A 107 36.67 -28.45 -12.60
C ARG A 107 35.70 -27.29 -12.86
N ALA A 108 34.53 -27.30 -12.21
CA ALA A 108 33.53 -26.25 -12.41
C ALA A 108 33.87 -24.96 -11.65
N GLN A 109 34.77 -25.03 -10.65
CA GLN A 109 35.06 -23.93 -9.72
C GLN A 109 33.78 -23.40 -9.05
N THR A 110 32.82 -24.28 -8.80
CA THR A 110 31.54 -23.97 -8.16
C THR A 110 31.28 -24.88 -6.97
N LYS A 111 30.49 -24.34 -6.04
CA LYS A 111 30.14 -24.98 -4.78
C LYS A 111 28.65 -25.33 -4.74
N CYS A 112 28.31 -26.43 -4.10
CA CYS A 112 26.96 -26.74 -3.62
C CYS A 112 27.05 -27.17 -2.15
N ARG A 113 25.92 -27.30 -1.45
CA ARG A 113 25.94 -27.57 -0.01
C ARG A 113 24.74 -28.37 0.49
N ALA A 114 24.92 -28.94 1.69
CA ALA A 114 23.86 -29.39 2.58
C ALA A 114 24.08 -28.81 4.00
N SER A 115 23.03 -28.61 4.78
CA SER A 115 23.06 -28.07 6.14
C SER A 115 22.32 -29.01 7.09
N ILE A 116 23.06 -29.72 7.94
CA ILE A 116 22.54 -30.74 8.85
C ILE A 116 22.48 -30.14 10.27
N PHE A 117 21.28 -30.07 10.83
CA PHE A 117 21.04 -29.49 12.16
C PHE A 117 21.58 -30.39 13.29
N HIS A 118 22.05 -29.82 14.42
CA HIS A 118 22.74 -30.53 15.50
C HIS A 118 21.97 -31.73 16.11
N GLY A 119 20.65 -31.78 15.97
CA GLY A 119 19.81 -32.89 16.45
C GLY A 119 19.60 -34.03 15.43
N ASP A 120 20.09 -33.93 14.20
CA ASP A 120 19.76 -34.88 13.14
C ASP A 120 20.61 -36.17 13.21
N PRO A 121 20.00 -37.38 13.09
CA PRO A 121 20.74 -38.65 13.09
C PRO A 121 21.84 -38.76 12.04
N MET A 122 21.73 -38.01 10.93
CA MET A 122 22.73 -37.96 9.86
C MET A 122 24.10 -37.48 10.36
N LEU A 123 24.17 -36.69 11.45
CA LEU A 123 25.46 -36.27 12.01
C LEU A 123 26.30 -37.44 12.52
N LYS A 124 25.67 -38.47 13.09
CA LYS A 124 26.38 -39.69 13.50
C LYS A 124 26.93 -40.42 12.29
N VAL A 125 26.13 -40.53 11.22
CA VAL A 125 26.57 -41.15 9.96
C VAL A 125 27.76 -40.38 9.38
N VAL A 126 27.65 -39.07 9.23
CA VAL A 126 28.74 -38.22 8.68
C VAL A 126 30.02 -38.32 9.52
N ARG A 127 29.91 -38.47 10.83
CA ARG A 127 31.06 -38.56 11.75
C ARG A 127 31.74 -39.94 11.73
N ASP A 128 30.93 -41.01 11.75
CA ASP A 128 31.40 -42.34 12.13
C ASP A 128 31.44 -43.34 10.96
N GLU A 129 30.75 -43.07 9.84
CA GLU A 129 30.51 -44.04 8.77
C GLU A 129 30.71 -43.45 7.36
N PRO A 130 31.10 -44.27 6.37
CA PRO A 130 31.07 -43.85 4.97
C PRO A 130 29.63 -43.56 4.51
N PHE A 131 29.47 -42.51 3.71
CA PHE A 131 28.18 -42.08 3.17
C PHE A 131 28.32 -41.60 1.71
N VAL A 132 27.23 -41.64 0.95
CA VAL A 132 27.24 -41.25 -0.46
C VAL A 132 26.69 -39.83 -0.59
N VAL A 133 27.45 -38.95 -1.24
CA VAL A 133 26.92 -37.67 -1.68
C VAL A 133 26.46 -37.78 -3.12
N VAL A 134 25.22 -37.39 -3.38
CA VAL A 134 24.58 -37.39 -4.70
C VAL A 134 24.38 -35.95 -5.15
N VAL A 135 25.00 -35.60 -6.27
CA VAL A 135 24.86 -34.29 -6.90
C VAL A 135 23.76 -34.37 -7.97
N VAL A 136 22.79 -33.46 -7.88
CA VAL A 136 21.62 -33.44 -8.77
C VAL A 136 21.48 -32.13 -9.52
N ASN A 137 20.83 -32.20 -10.68
CA ASN A 137 20.31 -31.05 -11.41
C ASN A 137 18.79 -31.20 -11.58
N GLY A 138 18.03 -30.53 -10.72
CA GLY A 138 16.60 -30.80 -10.57
C GLY A 138 16.42 -32.24 -10.11
N LYS A 139 15.60 -33.02 -10.83
CA LYS A 139 15.37 -34.44 -10.52
C LYS A 139 16.46 -35.38 -11.06
N GLN A 140 17.39 -34.87 -11.88
CA GLN A 140 18.38 -35.69 -12.55
C GLN A 140 19.60 -35.89 -11.66
N ILE A 141 19.95 -37.15 -11.40
CA ILE A 141 21.23 -37.51 -10.79
C ILE A 141 22.34 -37.26 -11.81
N VAL A 142 23.28 -36.39 -11.45
CA VAL A 142 24.45 -36.03 -12.27
C VAL A 142 25.63 -36.90 -11.91
N ARG A 143 25.85 -37.10 -10.62
CA ARG A 143 27.00 -37.85 -10.08
C ARG A 143 26.73 -38.30 -8.65
N ALA A 144 27.39 -39.38 -8.22
CA ALA A 144 27.44 -39.80 -6.84
C ALA A 144 28.89 -40.15 -6.47
N ASP A 145 29.34 -39.78 -5.28
CA ASP A 145 30.68 -40.08 -4.77
C ASP A 145 30.60 -40.57 -3.33
N LEU A 146 31.48 -41.50 -2.97
CA LEU A 146 31.60 -42.01 -1.61
C LEU A 146 32.49 -41.07 -0.79
N VAL A 147 32.01 -40.66 0.38
CA VAL A 147 32.71 -39.79 1.32
C VAL A 147 32.91 -40.53 2.62
N ASP A 148 34.13 -40.48 3.14
CA ASP A 148 34.50 -41.14 4.38
C ASP A 148 35.59 -40.33 5.11
N TYR A 149 35.19 -39.66 6.19
CA TYR A 149 36.10 -38.89 7.03
C TYR A 149 36.96 -39.76 7.97
N SER A 150 36.69 -41.07 8.05
CA SER A 150 37.50 -42.00 8.86
C SER A 150 38.77 -42.49 8.15
N THR A 151 38.96 -42.07 6.90
CA THR A 151 40.09 -42.46 6.04
C THR A 151 41.46 -41.98 6.54
N SER A 152 41.52 -40.89 7.31
CA SER A 152 42.75 -40.39 7.95
C SER A 152 42.49 -39.89 9.37
N ASP A 153 43.50 -39.99 10.25
CA ASP A 153 43.41 -39.51 11.63
C ASP A 153 43.15 -38.00 11.71
N ASP A 154 43.73 -37.22 10.78
CA ASP A 154 43.50 -35.78 10.65
C ASP A 154 42.03 -35.49 10.29
N SER A 155 41.47 -36.16 9.28
CA SER A 155 40.07 -35.97 8.86
C SER A 155 39.09 -36.38 9.97
N LYS A 156 39.38 -37.50 10.64
CA LYS A 156 38.60 -38.02 11.76
C LYS A 156 38.62 -37.07 12.96
N THR A 157 39.78 -36.50 13.28
CA THR A 157 39.91 -35.52 14.37
C THR A 157 39.13 -34.24 14.05
N LEU A 158 39.22 -33.77 12.79
CA LEU A 158 38.54 -32.56 12.34
C LEU A 158 37.01 -32.71 12.37
N ILE A 159 36.45 -33.78 11.80
CA ILE A 159 34.99 -33.98 11.80
C ILE A 159 34.46 -34.14 13.23
N ASN A 160 35.20 -34.82 14.11
CA ASN A 160 34.84 -34.94 15.52
C ASN A 160 34.81 -33.57 16.21
N SER A 161 35.81 -32.72 15.96
CA SER A 161 35.83 -31.36 16.50
C SER A 161 34.61 -30.54 16.03
N PHE A 162 34.30 -30.56 14.74
CA PHE A 162 33.15 -29.84 14.19
C PHE A 162 31.82 -30.35 14.75
N VAL A 163 31.58 -31.67 14.77
CA VAL A 163 30.34 -32.25 15.30
C VAL A 163 30.20 -32.01 16.81
N ASN A 164 31.29 -32.07 17.57
CA ASN A 164 31.25 -31.81 19.01
C ASN A 164 31.00 -30.33 19.31
N SER A 165 31.54 -29.40 18.50
CA SER A 165 31.35 -27.95 18.71
C SER A 165 29.88 -27.51 18.62
N ILE A 166 29.07 -28.18 17.79
CA ILE A 166 27.63 -27.89 17.67
C ILE A 166 26.78 -28.64 18.70
N ALA A 167 27.38 -29.56 19.46
CA ALA A 167 26.70 -30.33 20.50
C ALA A 167 26.84 -29.71 21.90
N GLY A 168 27.86 -28.86 22.13
CA GLY A 168 28.30 -28.46 23.47
C GLY A 168 28.01 -27.03 23.92
N GLU A 169 27.68 -26.09 23.03
CA GLU A 169 27.57 -24.67 23.39
C GLU A 169 26.16 -24.12 23.16
N GLY A 170 25.48 -23.85 24.28
CA GLY A 170 24.48 -22.80 24.42
C GLY A 170 23.45 -22.72 23.31
N ALA A 171 22.46 -23.61 23.33
CA ALA A 171 21.16 -23.28 22.79
C ALA A 171 20.65 -22.03 23.52
N SER A 172 20.92 -20.84 22.99
CA SER A 172 19.97 -19.73 23.12
C SER A 172 18.61 -20.36 22.91
N GLY A 173 17.68 -20.25 23.87
CA GLY A 173 16.51 -21.14 24.05
C GLY A 173 15.56 -21.37 22.86
N TRP A 174 15.90 -20.89 21.67
CA TRP A 174 15.21 -20.92 20.40
C TRP A 174 15.79 -21.99 19.46
N ILE A 175 15.56 -23.27 19.74
CA ILE A 175 15.98 -24.35 18.82
C ILE A 175 14.99 -24.40 17.63
N ASP A 176 15.41 -23.94 16.46
CA ASP A 176 14.60 -23.96 15.22
C ASP A 176 15.49 -24.26 13.99
N ALA A 177 15.31 -25.45 13.41
CA ALA A 177 16.14 -25.94 12.31
C ALA A 177 15.93 -25.16 10.99
N ASP A 178 14.75 -24.55 10.79
CA ASP A 178 14.45 -23.79 9.59
C ASP A 178 15.06 -22.39 9.68
N ALA A 179 14.89 -21.72 10.82
CA ALA A 179 15.55 -20.44 11.08
C ALA A 179 17.07 -20.56 11.10
N ASN A 180 17.61 -21.62 11.71
CA ASN A 180 19.05 -21.88 11.73
C ASN A 180 19.65 -22.07 10.33
N PHE A 181 18.90 -22.68 9.40
CA PHE A 181 19.35 -22.81 8.02
C PHE A 181 19.60 -21.43 7.38
N TRP A 182 18.65 -20.49 7.56
CA TRP A 182 18.78 -19.14 7.03
C TRP A 182 19.85 -18.32 7.74
N GLU A 183 20.01 -18.48 9.06
CA GLU A 183 21.12 -17.91 9.85
C GLU A 183 22.47 -18.35 9.30
N THR A 184 22.63 -19.65 9.07
CA THR A 184 23.84 -20.23 8.50
C THR A 184 24.11 -19.70 7.09
N LEU A 185 23.07 -19.64 6.24
CA LEU A 185 23.18 -19.14 4.88
C LEU A 185 23.52 -17.65 4.81
N PHE A 186 23.01 -16.84 5.76
CA PHE A 186 23.33 -15.41 5.85
C PHE A 186 24.84 -15.18 5.96
N HIS A 187 25.54 -15.98 6.75
CA HIS A 187 26.99 -15.86 6.92
C HIS A 187 27.82 -16.48 5.76
N GLN A 188 27.18 -17.11 4.79
CA GLN A 188 27.81 -17.71 3.60
C GLN A 188 27.49 -16.95 2.31
N SER A 189 27.92 -15.69 2.23
CA SER A 189 27.64 -14.78 1.10
C SER A 189 28.07 -15.32 -0.28
N ILE A 190 28.99 -16.29 -0.35
CA ILE A 190 29.37 -16.98 -1.60
C ILE A 190 28.17 -17.63 -2.33
N PHE A 191 27.08 -17.93 -1.62
CA PHE A 191 25.87 -18.51 -2.20
C PHE A 191 24.80 -17.46 -2.56
N HIS A 192 24.93 -16.22 -2.11
CA HIS A 192 23.89 -15.18 -2.29
C HIS A 192 23.64 -14.88 -3.76
N LYS A 193 24.70 -14.85 -4.58
CA LYS A 193 24.59 -14.66 -6.05
C LYS A 193 23.77 -15.73 -6.78
N TYR A 194 23.49 -16.86 -6.12
CA TYR A 194 22.70 -17.92 -6.70
C TYR A 194 21.25 -17.91 -6.22
N LEU A 195 20.84 -17.07 -5.27
CA LEU A 195 19.50 -17.11 -4.66
C LEU A 195 18.42 -16.76 -5.69
N THR A 196 17.28 -17.46 -5.61
CA THR A 196 16.05 -17.07 -6.29
C THR A 196 15.38 -15.90 -5.55
N PRO A 197 14.43 -15.18 -6.18
CA PRO A 197 13.65 -14.15 -5.49
C PRO A 197 12.96 -14.65 -4.20
N SER A 198 12.47 -15.89 -4.18
CA SER A 198 11.88 -16.49 -2.98
C SER A 198 12.91 -16.80 -1.90
N GLU A 199 14.14 -17.13 -2.28
CA GLU A 199 15.22 -17.37 -1.31
C GLU A 199 15.80 -16.05 -0.76
N GLU A 200 15.90 -15.00 -1.59
CA GLU A 200 16.23 -13.63 -1.15
C GLU A 200 15.18 -13.10 -0.17
N LEU A 201 13.90 -13.34 -0.44
CA LEU A 201 12.80 -12.99 0.46
C LEU A 201 12.98 -13.62 1.84
N SER A 202 13.26 -14.94 1.89
CA SER A 202 13.50 -15.63 3.15
C SER A 202 14.79 -15.22 3.85
N LEU A 203 15.83 -14.83 3.09
CA LEU A 203 17.05 -14.28 3.69
C LEU A 203 16.78 -12.91 4.34
N GLY A 204 16.00 -12.05 3.69
CA GLY A 204 15.52 -10.78 4.26
C GLY A 204 14.61 -10.95 5.47
N TRP A 205 13.77 -12.00 5.47
CA TRP A 205 13.01 -12.41 6.66
C TRP A 205 13.92 -12.76 7.83
N TYR A 206 14.98 -13.56 7.60
CA TYR A 206 15.94 -13.87 8.65
C TYR A 206 16.62 -12.61 9.18
N GLU A 207 16.98 -11.65 8.32
CA GLU A 207 17.53 -10.38 8.78
C GLU A 207 16.55 -9.62 9.67
N ARG A 208 15.26 -9.60 9.30
CA ARG A 208 14.23 -9.00 10.15
C ARG A 208 14.11 -9.72 11.50
N VAL A 209 14.15 -11.06 11.50
CA VAL A 209 14.12 -11.88 12.72
C VAL A 209 15.36 -11.67 13.59
N ARG A 210 16.54 -11.60 12.99
CA ARG A 210 17.81 -11.35 13.70
C ARG A 210 17.86 -9.93 14.25
N ASN A 211 17.43 -8.95 13.46
CA ASN A 211 17.33 -7.55 13.88
C ASN A 211 16.18 -7.35 14.89
N ALA A 212 15.22 -8.28 14.97
CA ALA A 212 14.23 -8.37 16.05
C ALA A 212 14.84 -8.88 17.36
N TYR A 213 16.05 -8.39 17.69
CA TYR A 213 16.67 -8.34 19.01
C TYR A 213 15.69 -7.83 20.10
N ILE A 214 14.67 -7.09 19.65
CA ILE A 214 13.45 -6.71 20.37
C ILE A 214 12.84 -7.91 21.11
N VAL A 215 12.71 -9.10 20.53
CA VAL A 215 12.05 -10.23 21.22
C VAL A 215 12.85 -10.73 22.41
N ARG A 216 14.19 -10.78 22.32
CA ARG A 216 15.05 -11.21 23.42
C ARG A 216 15.09 -10.18 24.53
N GLN A 217 15.26 -8.90 24.20
CA GLN A 217 15.24 -7.82 25.18
C GLN A 217 13.85 -7.69 25.82
N THR A 218 12.79 -7.68 25.03
CA THR A 218 11.41 -7.63 25.56
C THR A 218 11.12 -8.82 26.47
N LEU A 219 11.45 -10.07 26.11
CA LEU A 219 11.23 -11.20 27.03
C LEU A 219 12.11 -11.15 28.30
N THR A 220 13.32 -10.59 28.21
CA THR A 220 14.21 -10.42 29.37
C THR A 220 13.67 -9.32 30.29
N ILE A 221 13.29 -8.17 29.72
CA ILE A 221 12.62 -7.05 30.40
C ILE A 221 11.31 -7.51 31.04
N LEU A 222 10.46 -8.25 30.33
CA LEU A 222 9.20 -8.78 30.87
C LEU A 222 9.41 -9.76 32.03
N LYS A 223 10.53 -10.49 32.04
CA LYS A 223 10.93 -11.41 33.12
C LYS A 223 11.52 -10.67 34.32
N GLU A 224 12.26 -9.60 34.10
CA GLU A 224 12.92 -8.81 35.15
C GLU A 224 11.96 -7.80 35.81
N ASP A 225 11.00 -7.25 35.05
CA ASP A 225 10.08 -6.19 35.50
C ASP A 225 8.71 -6.70 36.01
N GLY A 226 8.49 -8.02 36.08
CA GLY A 226 7.32 -8.59 36.75
C GLY A 226 5.99 -8.38 36.01
N LEU A 227 5.94 -8.70 34.70
CA LEU A 227 4.74 -8.58 33.87
C LEU A 227 3.49 -9.19 34.51
N SER A 228 3.60 -10.32 35.22
CA SER A 228 2.47 -10.95 35.91
C SER A 228 2.01 -10.23 37.16
N ASP A 229 2.89 -9.52 37.87
CA ASP A 229 2.47 -8.69 39.00
C ASP A 229 1.65 -7.50 38.52
N VAL A 230 2.08 -6.87 37.43
CA VAL A 230 1.33 -5.82 36.70
C VAL A 230 0.01 -6.37 36.18
N CYS A 231 0.04 -7.48 35.45
CA CYS A 231 -1.15 -8.06 34.84
C CYS A 231 -2.15 -8.64 35.86
N ARG A 232 -1.70 -9.05 37.06
CA ARG A 232 -2.58 -9.43 38.19
C ARG A 232 -3.36 -8.24 38.74
N ARG A 233 -2.83 -7.02 38.64
CA ARG A 233 -3.54 -5.79 39.00
C ARG A 233 -4.56 -5.36 37.95
N LEU A 234 -4.38 -5.79 36.70
CA LEU A 234 -5.27 -5.51 35.58
C LEU A 234 -6.42 -6.51 35.47
N SER A 235 -7.60 -6.04 35.08
CA SER A 235 -8.82 -6.87 34.91
C SER A 235 -8.84 -7.63 33.57
N LEU A 236 -7.81 -8.46 33.33
CA LEU A 236 -7.68 -9.27 32.11
C LEU A 236 -8.55 -10.54 32.15
N ARG A 237 -8.97 -11.04 30.97
CA ARG A 237 -9.68 -12.32 30.84
C ARG A 237 -8.71 -13.51 30.95
N ASP A 238 -9.25 -14.72 31.08
CA ASP A 238 -8.46 -15.94 31.36
C ASP A 238 -7.52 -16.34 30.22
N ASP A 239 -7.87 -16.02 28.96
CA ASP A 239 -7.02 -16.23 27.79
C ASP A 239 -5.78 -15.31 27.82
N ALA A 240 -5.95 -14.04 28.15
CA ALA A 240 -4.83 -13.11 28.33
C ALA A 240 -3.97 -13.50 29.54
N LYS A 241 -4.57 -13.90 30.67
CA LYS A 241 -3.86 -14.38 31.85
C LYS A 241 -3.05 -15.64 31.56
N GLY A 242 -3.64 -16.61 30.85
CA GLY A 242 -2.94 -17.82 30.46
C GLY A 242 -1.80 -17.56 29.48
N PHE A 243 -1.95 -16.58 28.57
CA PHE A 243 -0.86 -16.14 27.69
C PHE A 243 0.32 -15.60 28.48
N ILE A 244 0.05 -14.75 29.47
CA ILE A 244 1.07 -14.18 30.35
C ILE A 244 1.76 -15.29 31.16
N SER A 245 1.00 -16.23 31.72
CA SER A 245 1.57 -17.40 32.42
C SER A 245 2.48 -18.21 31.49
N ALA A 246 2.05 -18.47 30.25
CA ALA A 246 2.86 -19.22 29.29
C ALA A 246 4.18 -18.52 28.95
N ILE A 247 4.21 -17.18 28.97
CA ILE A 247 5.43 -16.37 28.77
C ILE A 247 6.37 -16.50 29.98
N GLU A 248 5.85 -16.47 31.20
CA GLU A 248 6.66 -16.63 32.41
C GLU A 248 7.23 -18.05 32.53
N ASP A 249 6.39 -19.05 32.25
CA ASP A 249 6.71 -20.46 32.37
C ASP A 249 7.68 -20.94 31.28
N CYS A 250 7.80 -20.21 30.18
CA CYS A 250 8.64 -20.64 29.06
C CYS A 250 10.13 -20.73 29.40
N ASN A 251 10.60 -20.03 30.45
CA ASN A 251 12.01 -19.94 30.85
C ASN A 251 12.97 -19.65 29.67
N GLY A 252 12.51 -18.84 28.70
CA GLY A 252 13.26 -18.51 27.48
C GLY A 252 13.07 -19.49 26.31
N ASP A 253 12.28 -20.55 26.47
CA ASP A 253 11.86 -21.46 25.40
C ASP A 253 10.56 -20.98 24.75
N PHE A 254 10.68 -20.13 23.74
CA PHE A 254 9.52 -19.60 23.03
C PHE A 254 8.64 -20.64 22.35
N ARG A 255 9.10 -21.90 22.20
CA ARG A 255 8.24 -22.97 21.68
C ARG A 255 7.03 -23.19 22.58
N VAL A 256 7.16 -22.92 23.88
CA VAL A 256 6.05 -22.95 24.86
C VAL A 256 5.04 -21.85 24.56
N VAL A 257 5.50 -20.60 24.41
CA VAL A 257 4.64 -19.45 24.06
C VAL A 257 3.98 -19.66 22.70
N ARG A 258 4.73 -20.14 21.70
CA ARG A 258 4.22 -20.49 20.38
C ARG A 258 3.17 -21.59 20.46
N ALA A 259 3.39 -22.66 21.23
CA ALA A 259 2.44 -23.74 21.39
C ALA A 259 1.14 -23.24 22.02
N TYR A 260 1.25 -22.37 23.03
CA TYR A 260 0.09 -21.73 23.66
C TYR A 260 -0.68 -20.83 22.68
N LEU A 261 0.01 -20.00 21.90
CA LEU A 261 -0.63 -19.17 20.87
C LEU A 261 -1.28 -20.02 19.77
N LEU A 262 -0.66 -21.16 19.39
CA LEU A 262 -1.30 -22.14 18.52
C LEU A 262 -2.56 -22.72 19.16
N GLU A 263 -2.55 -23.08 20.44
CA GLU A 263 -3.74 -23.57 21.14
C GLU A 263 -4.89 -22.54 21.15
N ILE A 264 -4.56 -21.25 21.29
CA ILE A 264 -5.55 -20.16 21.24
C ILE A 264 -6.03 -19.88 19.81
N PHE A 265 -5.18 -19.94 18.80
CA PHE A 265 -5.54 -19.45 17.46
C PHE A 265 -5.82 -20.58 16.45
N GLU A 266 -5.26 -21.76 16.63
CA GLU A 266 -5.42 -22.91 15.73
C GLU A 266 -6.80 -23.55 15.91
N GLY A 267 -7.57 -23.64 14.83
CA GLY A 267 -8.90 -24.24 14.83
C GLY A 267 -9.98 -23.45 15.60
N LYS A 268 -9.66 -22.28 16.17
CA LYS A 268 -10.65 -21.39 16.78
C LYS A 268 -11.36 -20.51 15.75
N PRO A 269 -12.57 -20.01 16.06
CA PRO A 269 -13.28 -19.08 15.20
C PRO A 269 -12.48 -17.79 14.98
N ALA A 270 -12.65 -17.26 13.77
CA ALA A 270 -12.11 -16.01 13.26
C ALA A 270 -11.84 -14.93 14.31
N GLY A 271 -12.88 -14.40 14.94
CA GLY A 271 -12.78 -13.27 15.87
C GLY A 271 -12.11 -13.54 17.22
N THR A 272 -11.58 -14.74 17.47
CA THR A 272 -10.82 -15.05 18.70
C THR A 272 -9.56 -14.18 18.78
N PHE A 273 -8.86 -14.03 17.66
CA PHE A 273 -7.65 -13.21 17.60
C PHE A 273 -7.97 -11.73 17.88
N LEU A 274 -8.98 -11.18 17.21
CA LEU A 274 -9.36 -9.78 17.40
C LEU A 274 -9.82 -9.51 18.84
N LYS A 275 -10.61 -10.42 19.44
CA LYS A 275 -11.03 -10.31 20.85
C LYS A 275 -9.87 -10.39 21.83
N PHE A 276 -8.82 -11.12 21.48
CA PHE A 276 -7.59 -11.19 22.27
C PHE A 276 -6.83 -9.86 22.17
N MET A 277 -6.58 -9.36 20.96
CA MET A 277 -5.91 -8.07 20.75
C MET A 277 -6.67 -6.89 21.34
N GLN A 278 -8.00 -6.89 21.24
CA GLN A 278 -8.85 -5.83 21.75
C GLN A 278 -8.72 -5.67 23.27
N GLN A 279 -8.49 -6.75 24.03
CA GLN A 279 -8.30 -6.65 25.49
C GLN A 279 -7.10 -5.78 25.87
N PHE A 280 -6.01 -5.86 25.10
CA PHE A 280 -4.84 -5.03 25.34
C PHE A 280 -5.04 -3.60 24.85
N ASN A 281 -5.83 -3.40 23.79
CA ASN A 281 -6.17 -2.07 23.30
C ASN A 281 -7.13 -1.32 24.21
N ASP A 282 -8.03 -2.03 24.90
CA ASP A 282 -8.97 -1.47 25.86
C ASP A 282 -8.32 -1.16 27.23
N LEU A 283 -7.04 -1.46 27.42
CA LEU A 283 -6.30 -1.06 28.63
C LEU A 283 -6.20 0.47 28.71
N PRO A 284 -6.20 1.06 29.92
CA PRO A 284 -6.05 2.50 30.10
C PRO A 284 -4.74 3.03 29.50
N ASP A 285 -4.73 4.33 29.22
CA ASP A 285 -3.55 5.01 28.67
C ASP A 285 -2.66 5.51 29.81
N ASP A 286 -2.00 4.56 30.47
CA ASP A 286 -1.05 4.78 31.55
C ASP A 286 0.24 3.99 31.29
N GLU A 287 1.33 4.37 31.94
CA GLU A 287 2.67 3.80 31.71
C GLU A 287 2.70 2.27 31.91
N GLU A 288 2.01 1.76 32.93
CA GLU A 288 1.96 0.33 33.27
C GLU A 288 1.19 -0.45 32.19
N SER A 289 0.04 0.05 31.77
CA SER A 289 -0.76 -0.51 30.68
C SER A 289 -0.06 -0.42 29.32
N GLY A 290 0.65 0.68 29.05
CA GLY A 290 1.45 0.88 27.84
C GLY A 290 2.58 -0.13 27.72
N PHE A 291 3.25 -0.43 28.83
CA PHE A 291 4.28 -1.47 28.91
C PHE A 291 3.71 -2.86 28.57
N VAL A 292 2.59 -3.26 29.17
CA VAL A 292 1.92 -4.55 28.88
C VAL A 292 1.55 -4.65 27.40
N ARG A 293 0.91 -3.61 26.88
CA ARG A 293 0.47 -3.54 25.48
C ARG A 293 1.64 -3.73 24.52
N SER A 294 2.74 -3.03 24.76
CA SER A 294 3.98 -3.12 23.97
C SER A 294 4.61 -4.50 24.05
N GLY A 295 4.69 -5.09 25.25
CA GLY A 295 5.17 -6.45 25.47
C GLY A 295 4.36 -7.49 24.68
N CYS A 296 3.03 -7.40 24.73
CA CYS A 296 2.15 -8.29 23.98
C CYS A 296 2.35 -8.14 22.46
N TYR A 297 2.45 -6.92 21.94
CA TYR A 297 2.72 -6.67 20.51
C TYR A 297 4.05 -7.28 20.06
N ALA A 298 5.11 -7.14 20.86
CA ALA A 298 6.42 -7.72 20.54
C ALA A 298 6.39 -9.27 20.50
N ILE A 299 5.63 -9.90 21.40
CA ILE A 299 5.50 -11.36 21.43
C ILE A 299 4.66 -11.86 20.25
N MET A 300 3.59 -11.15 19.91
CA MET A 300 2.81 -11.44 18.71
C MET A 300 3.66 -11.31 17.45
N ALA A 301 4.47 -10.26 17.35
CA ALA A 301 5.44 -10.07 16.29
C ALA A 301 6.43 -11.26 16.17
N ALA A 302 6.94 -11.75 17.31
CA ALA A 302 7.80 -12.93 17.36
C ALA A 302 7.10 -14.20 16.84
N TYR A 303 5.83 -14.40 17.21
CA TYR A 303 5.03 -15.52 16.74
C TYR A 303 4.83 -15.46 15.22
N TYR A 304 4.47 -14.29 14.69
CA TYR A 304 4.25 -14.12 13.25
C TYR A 304 5.50 -14.30 12.42
N LEU A 305 6.64 -13.87 12.95
CA LEU A 305 7.91 -14.04 12.27
C LEU A 305 8.51 -15.43 12.49
N CYS A 306 7.96 -16.32 13.33
CA CYS A 306 8.56 -17.63 13.52
C CYS A 306 8.57 -18.46 12.22
N ALA A 307 9.57 -19.32 12.06
CA ALA A 307 9.85 -19.99 10.79
C ALA A 307 8.67 -20.84 10.29
N THR A 308 7.98 -21.53 11.20
CA THR A 308 6.84 -22.38 10.84
C THR A 308 5.61 -21.56 10.42
N VAL A 309 5.30 -20.46 11.13
CA VAL A 309 4.09 -19.65 10.89
C VAL A 309 4.25 -18.82 9.62
N SER A 310 5.38 -18.12 9.48
CA SER A 310 5.69 -17.31 8.30
C SER A 310 6.15 -18.13 7.08
N ARG A 311 6.36 -19.45 7.25
CA ARG A 311 7.05 -20.32 6.28
C ARG A 311 8.40 -19.74 5.86
N CYS A 312 9.21 -19.33 6.85
CA CYS A 312 10.47 -18.59 6.66
C CYS A 312 10.27 -17.31 5.84
N GLY A 313 9.24 -16.53 6.17
CA GLY A 313 8.93 -15.28 5.47
C GLY A 313 8.36 -15.43 4.06
N LYS A 314 7.82 -16.59 3.69
CA LYS A 314 7.10 -16.78 2.42
C LYS A 314 5.64 -16.39 2.50
N THR A 315 5.08 -16.25 3.71
CA THR A 315 3.68 -15.85 3.91
C THR A 315 3.55 -14.66 4.83
N LEU A 316 2.67 -13.72 4.46
CA LEU A 316 2.29 -12.55 5.25
C LEU A 316 0.99 -12.82 6.02
N PRO A 317 0.96 -12.67 7.36
CA PRO A 317 -0.28 -12.76 8.14
C PRO A 317 -1.14 -11.51 7.96
N TRP A 318 -2.45 -11.70 7.84
CA TRP A 318 -3.43 -10.61 7.79
C TRP A 318 -4.78 -11.07 8.37
N ILE A 319 -5.60 -10.13 8.83
CA ILE A 319 -6.93 -10.38 9.41
C ILE A 319 -7.98 -10.12 8.33
N ASN A 320 -8.82 -11.10 8.01
CA ASN A 320 -9.94 -10.89 7.10
C ASN A 320 -11.10 -10.14 7.77
N VAL A 321 -12.12 -9.76 7.00
CA VAL A 321 -13.25 -8.99 7.52
C VAL A 321 -14.13 -9.75 8.51
N GLU A 322 -14.08 -11.08 8.51
CA GLU A 322 -14.70 -11.92 9.54
C GLU A 322 -13.90 -11.95 10.85
N GLY A 323 -12.73 -11.30 10.90
CA GLY A 323 -11.83 -11.24 12.05
C GLY A 323 -10.81 -12.38 12.10
N SER A 324 -10.74 -13.23 11.07
CA SER A 324 -9.89 -14.43 11.00
C SER A 324 -8.47 -14.09 10.61
N LEU A 325 -7.50 -14.71 11.26
CA LEU A 325 -6.11 -14.69 10.83
C LEU A 325 -5.94 -15.59 9.59
N VAL A 326 -5.42 -15.02 8.51
CA VAL A 326 -5.18 -15.66 7.22
C VAL A 326 -3.74 -15.38 6.78
N PHE A 327 -3.16 -16.27 5.98
CA PHE A 327 -1.80 -16.16 5.47
C PHE A 327 -1.82 -16.01 3.95
N LEU A 328 -1.23 -14.93 3.46
CA LEU A 328 -1.09 -14.64 2.05
C LEU A 328 0.30 -15.05 1.57
N GLU A 329 0.41 -15.84 0.51
CA GLU A 329 1.70 -16.14 -0.13
C GLU A 329 2.30 -14.87 -0.73
N VAL A 330 3.57 -14.61 -0.40
CA VAL A 330 4.33 -13.47 -0.91
C VAL A 330 4.95 -13.84 -2.25
N GLU A 331 4.63 -13.05 -3.27
CA GLU A 331 4.97 -13.31 -4.66
C GLU A 331 6.15 -12.44 -5.08
N ALA A 332 7.33 -12.70 -4.51
CA ALA A 332 8.55 -11.90 -4.72
C ALA A 332 8.93 -11.67 -6.20
N HIS A 333 8.52 -12.55 -7.10
CA HIS A 333 8.73 -12.41 -8.55
C HIS A 333 7.87 -11.32 -9.21
N LYS A 334 6.89 -10.74 -8.49
CA LYS A 334 6.03 -9.65 -8.95
C LYS A 334 6.44 -8.28 -8.41
N PHE A 335 7.48 -8.22 -7.57
CA PHE A 335 7.93 -6.96 -7.00
C PHE A 335 8.48 -6.03 -8.10
N PRO A 336 8.44 -4.70 -7.89
CA PRO A 336 9.12 -3.76 -8.79
C PRO A 336 10.61 -4.09 -8.93
N GLU A 337 11.17 -3.95 -10.14
CA GLU A 337 12.55 -4.38 -10.44
C GLU A 337 13.63 -3.70 -9.57
N PHE A 338 13.36 -2.50 -9.07
CA PHE A 338 14.28 -1.75 -8.20
C PHE A 338 14.24 -2.21 -6.74
N ILE A 339 13.29 -3.06 -6.35
CA ILE A 339 13.18 -3.60 -4.99
C ILE A 339 13.77 -5.00 -4.95
N SER A 340 14.82 -5.16 -4.14
CA SER A 340 15.29 -6.50 -3.78
C SER A 340 14.26 -7.21 -2.90
N PRO A 341 13.89 -8.48 -3.18
CA PRO A 341 13.02 -9.26 -2.30
C PRO A 341 13.52 -9.33 -0.85
N ARG A 342 14.83 -9.19 -0.64
CA ARG A 342 15.48 -9.13 0.67
C ARG A 342 15.00 -7.94 1.53
N GLU A 343 14.59 -6.85 0.90
CA GLU A 343 14.10 -5.64 1.60
C GLU A 343 12.63 -5.76 2.03
N TYR A 344 11.88 -6.75 1.54
CA TYR A 344 10.44 -6.80 1.77
C TYR A 344 10.08 -6.78 3.27
N TRP A 345 10.78 -7.57 4.08
CA TRP A 345 10.45 -7.75 5.50
C TRP A 345 10.86 -6.58 6.40
N ILE A 346 11.80 -5.73 5.98
CA ILE A 346 12.10 -4.48 6.70
C ILE A 346 11.04 -3.40 6.41
N ARG A 347 10.29 -3.54 5.30
CA ARG A 347 9.16 -2.65 4.93
C ARG A 347 7.83 -3.04 5.58
N GLN A 348 7.71 -4.25 6.15
CA GLN A 348 6.48 -4.72 6.79
C GLN A 348 6.35 -4.22 8.23
N VAL A 349 5.10 -3.96 8.63
CA VAL A 349 4.75 -3.92 10.06
C VAL A 349 4.67 -5.35 10.60
N VAL A 350 5.05 -5.56 11.87
CA VAL A 350 5.16 -6.91 12.45
C VAL A 350 3.85 -7.35 13.14
N VAL A 351 2.74 -6.69 12.81
CA VAL A 351 1.38 -7.05 13.23
C VAL A 351 0.53 -7.37 11.99
N PRO A 352 -0.48 -8.25 12.08
CA PRO A 352 -1.26 -8.62 10.92
C PRO A 352 -2.07 -7.42 10.41
N TYR A 353 -1.98 -7.15 9.12
CA TYR A 353 -2.82 -6.13 8.49
C TYR A 353 -4.29 -6.53 8.53
N PHE A 354 -5.20 -5.63 8.88
CA PHE A 354 -6.62 -5.87 8.63
C PHE A 354 -6.92 -5.69 7.14
N GLY A 355 -7.61 -6.63 6.51
CA GLY A 355 -8.16 -6.52 5.16
C GLY A 355 -7.18 -6.64 3.99
N TRP A 356 -5.87 -6.80 4.21
CA TRP A 356 -4.85 -6.77 3.16
C TRP A 356 -5.21 -7.60 1.93
N GLY A 357 -5.49 -8.89 2.10
CA GLY A 357 -5.78 -9.81 0.99
C GLY A 357 -7.07 -9.52 0.21
N HIS A 358 -7.87 -8.52 0.62
CA HIS A 358 -9.01 -8.06 -0.15
C HIS A 358 -8.66 -6.91 -1.10
N LEU A 359 -7.78 -5.98 -0.74
CA LEU A 359 -7.40 -4.89 -1.64
C LEU A 359 -6.06 -5.17 -2.34
N LEU A 360 -5.12 -5.76 -1.61
CA LEU A 360 -3.74 -6.01 -2.00
C LEU A 360 -3.47 -7.52 -2.16
N GLY A 361 -2.43 -7.84 -2.93
CA GLY A 361 -1.96 -9.19 -3.21
C GLY A 361 -0.55 -9.45 -2.69
N GLY A 362 -0.02 -10.64 -3.00
CA GLY A 362 1.31 -11.06 -2.55
C GLY A 362 2.46 -10.34 -3.25
N GLY A 363 2.19 -9.63 -4.36
CA GLY A 363 3.18 -8.83 -5.09
C GLY A 363 3.26 -7.37 -4.65
N ASP A 364 2.39 -6.94 -3.74
CA ASP A 364 2.37 -5.55 -3.26
C ASP A 364 3.44 -5.32 -2.20
N VAL A 365 4.20 -4.23 -2.36
CA VAL A 365 5.32 -3.88 -1.47
C VAL A 365 5.03 -2.56 -0.77
N PRO A 366 5.03 -2.52 0.57
CA PRO A 366 4.85 -1.28 1.31
C PRO A 366 5.96 -0.25 1.04
N VAL A 367 5.60 1.03 1.12
CA VAL A 367 6.58 2.11 1.29
C VAL A 367 7.38 1.86 2.58
N SER A 368 8.71 2.02 2.55
CA SER A 368 9.52 1.79 3.76
C SER A 368 9.30 2.88 4.80
N LYS A 369 9.69 2.63 6.07
CA LYS A 369 9.65 3.65 7.12
C LYS A 369 10.48 4.87 6.72
N SER A 370 11.71 4.66 6.26
CA SER A 370 12.62 5.72 5.81
C SER A 370 12.10 6.47 4.58
N ASP A 371 11.47 5.76 3.62
CA ASP A 371 10.84 6.40 2.46
C ASP A 371 9.67 7.30 2.93
N LEU A 372 8.87 6.84 3.90
CA LEU A 372 7.80 7.65 4.49
C LEU A 372 8.36 8.88 5.22
N GLU A 373 9.44 8.74 5.99
CA GLU A 373 10.10 9.86 6.70
C GLU A 373 10.54 10.96 5.72
N GLU A 374 11.15 10.58 4.58
CA GLU A 374 11.55 11.52 3.52
C GLU A 374 10.36 12.20 2.82
N MET A 375 9.23 11.50 2.74
CA MET A 375 8.05 11.93 1.98
C MET A 375 7.06 12.82 2.75
N ILE A 376 7.20 12.94 4.08
CA ILE A 376 6.27 13.72 4.93
C ILE A 376 6.16 15.17 4.43
N ASP A 377 7.26 15.74 3.95
CA ASP A 377 7.35 17.13 3.50
C ASP A 377 6.57 17.40 2.21
N ASP A 378 6.40 16.35 1.40
CA ASP A 378 5.64 16.41 0.17
C ASP A 378 4.14 16.15 0.40
N LEU A 379 3.76 15.65 1.59
CA LEU A 379 2.36 15.41 1.91
C LEU A 379 1.59 16.72 2.13
N PRO A 380 0.28 16.73 1.83
CA PRO A 380 -0.58 17.85 2.17
C PRO A 380 -0.52 18.11 3.68
N THR A 381 -0.42 19.37 4.06
CA THR A 381 -0.41 19.81 5.47
C THR A 381 -1.54 20.81 5.68
N CYS A 382 -1.94 21.05 6.92
CA CYS A 382 -2.96 22.02 7.30
C CYS A 382 -2.45 22.97 8.39
N GLU A 383 -3.08 24.13 8.54
CA GLU A 383 -2.67 25.10 9.57
C GLU A 383 -2.91 24.57 10.99
N ASN A 384 -4.12 24.03 11.23
CA ASN A 384 -4.57 23.49 12.52
C ASN A 384 -5.01 22.02 12.34
N ALA A 385 -4.29 21.09 12.98
CA ALA A 385 -4.56 19.66 12.89
C ALA A 385 -5.90 19.27 13.53
N ASP A 386 -6.23 19.83 14.70
CA ASP A 386 -7.46 19.51 15.44
C ASP A 386 -8.72 19.90 14.66
N GLU A 387 -8.76 21.13 14.12
CA GLU A 387 -9.89 21.60 13.30
C GLU A 387 -10.05 20.74 12.04
N CYS A 388 -8.94 20.35 11.42
CA CYS A 388 -8.92 19.50 10.23
C CYS A 388 -9.45 18.08 10.54
N LEU A 389 -9.06 17.50 11.68
CA LEU A 389 -9.57 16.22 12.15
C LEU A 389 -11.06 16.28 12.49
N ILE A 390 -11.51 17.31 13.19
CA ILE A 390 -12.95 17.53 13.48
C ILE A 390 -13.74 17.58 12.18
N GLN A 391 -13.25 18.30 11.17
CA GLN A 391 -13.91 18.37 9.87
C GLN A 391 -13.89 17.02 9.12
N ALA A 392 -12.79 16.28 9.17
CA ALA A 392 -12.68 14.95 8.57
C ALA A 392 -13.68 13.98 9.21
N ASP A 393 -13.77 13.97 10.54
CA ASP A 393 -14.68 13.13 11.32
C ASP A 393 -16.14 13.50 11.05
N PHE A 394 -16.44 14.80 10.92
CA PHE A 394 -17.74 15.27 10.49
C PHE A 394 -18.10 14.73 9.10
N LEU A 395 -17.18 14.77 8.13
CA LEU A 395 -17.44 14.23 6.78
C LEU A 395 -17.64 12.71 6.79
N LEU A 396 -16.91 11.96 7.63
CA LEU A 396 -17.08 10.51 7.77
C LEU A 396 -18.42 10.16 8.42
N ALA A 397 -18.79 10.87 9.50
CA ALA A 397 -20.09 10.70 10.16
C ALA A 397 -21.24 11.08 9.23
N GLU A 398 -21.11 12.20 8.49
CA GLU A 398 -22.07 12.58 7.44
C GLU A 398 -22.17 11.50 6.36
N ALA A 399 -21.03 10.95 5.93
CA ALA A 399 -20.99 9.92 4.90
C ALA A 399 -21.67 8.62 5.35
N GLY A 400 -21.40 8.16 6.57
CA GLY A 400 -22.07 6.99 7.15
C GLY A 400 -23.56 7.20 7.31
N ALA A 401 -23.96 8.35 7.90
CA ALA A 401 -25.37 8.68 8.12
C ALA A 401 -26.18 8.86 6.82
N ASN A 402 -25.53 9.37 5.76
CA ASN A 402 -26.18 9.65 4.47
C ASN A 402 -25.74 8.69 3.35
N LYS A 403 -25.30 7.47 3.71
CA LYS A 403 -24.86 6.48 2.74
C LYS A 403 -26.02 6.03 1.85
N GLN A 404 -25.94 6.40 0.57
CA GLN A 404 -26.93 6.10 -0.48
C GLN A 404 -26.32 5.31 -1.65
N SER A 405 -24.99 5.22 -1.73
CA SER A 405 -24.30 4.41 -2.72
C SER A 405 -23.13 3.64 -2.10
N CYS A 406 -22.49 2.79 -2.91
CA CYS A 406 -21.32 2.00 -2.52
C CYS A 406 -20.10 2.38 -3.37
N ILE A 407 -18.92 2.16 -2.80
CA ILE A 407 -17.66 2.27 -3.55
C ILE A 407 -17.59 1.09 -4.53
N PRO A 408 -17.41 1.33 -5.85
CA PRO A 408 -17.19 0.27 -6.82
C PRO A 408 -16.00 -0.62 -6.41
N LEU A 409 -16.07 -1.90 -6.75
CA LEU A 409 -15.02 -2.86 -6.40
C LEU A 409 -13.66 -2.38 -6.94
N ASN A 410 -12.69 -2.20 -6.04
CA ASN A 410 -11.33 -1.72 -6.32
C ASN A 410 -11.33 -0.39 -7.09
N ALA A 411 -12.13 0.57 -6.62
CA ALA A 411 -12.21 1.89 -7.23
C ALA A 411 -10.85 2.60 -7.17
N VAL A 412 -10.34 3.04 -8.32
CA VAL A 412 -9.09 3.80 -8.41
C VAL A 412 -9.40 5.28 -8.56
N VAL A 413 -9.04 6.09 -7.58
CA VAL A 413 -9.16 7.55 -7.61
C VAL A 413 -7.80 8.16 -7.93
N GLN A 414 -7.68 8.78 -9.11
CA GLN A 414 -6.52 9.57 -9.45
C GLN A 414 -6.55 10.89 -8.67
N LEU A 415 -5.69 10.96 -7.66
CA LEU A 415 -5.50 12.10 -6.79
C LEU A 415 -4.01 12.13 -6.44
N ALA A 416 -3.32 13.21 -6.83
CA ALA A 416 -1.94 13.41 -6.44
C ALA A 416 -1.90 13.84 -4.97
N ILE A 417 -1.32 13.00 -4.12
CA ILE A 417 -1.19 13.26 -2.68
C ILE A 417 0.30 13.15 -2.38
N GLY A 418 0.99 14.29 -2.47
CA GLY A 418 2.45 14.33 -2.47
C GLY A 418 3.04 13.32 -3.45
N PRO A 419 3.79 12.30 -2.97
CA PRO A 419 4.43 11.28 -3.79
C PRO A 419 3.48 10.18 -4.32
N PHE A 420 2.24 10.12 -3.83
CA PHE A 420 1.26 9.12 -4.26
C PHE A 420 0.49 9.59 -5.50
N ALA A 421 0.46 8.76 -6.53
CA ALA A 421 -0.14 9.08 -7.83
C ALA A 421 -1.65 8.82 -7.87
N TYR A 422 -2.13 7.84 -7.11
CA TYR A 422 -3.54 7.49 -7.02
C TYR A 422 -3.86 6.72 -5.73
N MET A 423 -5.15 6.67 -5.39
CA MET A 423 -5.72 5.96 -4.25
C MET A 423 -6.63 4.84 -4.75
N GLU A 424 -6.45 3.62 -4.27
CA GLU A 424 -7.38 2.50 -4.49
C GLU A 424 -8.25 2.32 -3.24
N LEU A 425 -9.54 2.08 -3.44
CA LEU A 425 -10.50 1.86 -2.36
C LEU A 425 -11.30 0.58 -2.59
N ARG A 426 -11.55 -0.14 -1.49
CA ARG A 426 -12.49 -1.25 -1.47
C ARG A 426 -13.34 -1.20 -0.21
N GLU A 427 -14.65 -1.15 -0.40
CA GLU A 427 -15.62 -1.25 0.68
C GLU A 427 -15.88 -2.71 1.06
N ILE A 428 -15.83 -3.02 2.35
CA ILE A 428 -16.13 -4.35 2.89
C ILE A 428 -16.80 -4.23 4.27
N GLY A 429 -18.09 -4.55 4.34
CA GLY A 429 -18.88 -4.37 5.55
C GLY A 429 -18.87 -2.89 5.98
N PRO A 430 -18.55 -2.57 7.26
CA PRO A 430 -18.43 -1.19 7.73
C PRO A 430 -17.09 -0.54 7.38
N ASN A 431 -16.16 -1.29 6.79
CA ASN A 431 -14.80 -0.84 6.54
C ASN A 431 -14.62 -0.35 5.10
N VAL A 432 -13.74 0.63 4.92
CA VAL A 432 -13.19 1.04 3.63
C VAL A 432 -11.68 0.82 3.70
N LEU A 433 -11.19 -0.15 2.93
CA LEU A 433 -9.76 -0.40 2.77
C LEU A 433 -9.21 0.60 1.76
N VAL A 434 -8.07 1.22 2.08
CA VAL A 434 -7.44 2.26 1.27
C VAL A 434 -5.97 1.94 1.00
N ALA A 435 -5.56 2.08 -0.25
CA ALA A 435 -4.17 1.93 -0.68
C ALA A 435 -3.74 3.14 -1.52
N LEU A 436 -2.80 3.94 -1.01
CA LEU A 436 -2.15 5.00 -1.78
C LEU A 436 -0.97 4.40 -2.55
N ARG A 437 -0.91 4.59 -3.86
CA ARG A 437 0.14 4.00 -4.70
C ARG A 437 1.03 5.06 -5.32
N GLN A 438 2.33 4.84 -5.22
CA GLN A 438 3.34 5.58 -5.96
C GLN A 438 3.37 5.15 -7.43
N ALA A 439 3.93 6.00 -8.30
CA ALA A 439 4.10 5.68 -9.72
C ALA A 439 5.04 4.47 -9.95
N ASN A 440 5.95 4.20 -9.02
CA ASN A 440 6.88 3.08 -9.04
C ASN A 440 6.27 1.76 -8.52
N GLY A 441 5.02 1.77 -8.05
CA GLY A 441 4.28 0.59 -7.59
C GLY A 441 4.26 0.35 -6.07
N LEU A 442 5.02 1.10 -5.26
CA LEU A 442 4.96 0.98 -3.80
C LEU A 442 3.62 1.45 -3.25
N VAL A 443 3.19 0.85 -2.13
CA VAL A 443 1.88 1.08 -1.54
C VAL A 443 1.96 1.55 -0.08
N TYR A 444 1.12 2.53 0.28
CA TYR A 444 0.84 2.87 1.66
C TYR A 444 -0.62 2.52 1.97
N TYR A 445 -0.81 1.60 2.93
CA TYR A 445 -2.09 0.93 3.17
C TYR A 445 -2.65 1.24 4.56
N PHE A 446 -3.96 1.48 4.63
CA PHE A 446 -4.68 1.63 5.90
C PHE A 446 -6.17 1.32 5.75
N ASN A 447 -6.82 1.09 6.89
CA ASN A 447 -8.27 0.87 6.99
C ASN A 447 -8.98 2.12 7.52
N VAL A 448 -10.23 2.32 7.12
CA VAL A 448 -11.13 3.35 7.67
C VAL A 448 -12.46 2.68 8.08
N GLU A 449 -12.95 2.99 9.29
CA GLU A 449 -14.30 2.68 9.76
C GLU A 449 -15.08 3.99 9.90
N PRO A 450 -15.78 4.45 8.83
CA PRO A 450 -16.38 5.78 8.81
C PRO A 450 -17.41 6.02 9.91
N ASP A 451 -18.22 5.00 10.27
CA ASP A 451 -19.24 5.10 11.33
C ASP A 451 -18.64 5.38 12.72
N LYS A 452 -17.36 5.03 12.93
CA LYS A 452 -16.62 5.29 14.17
C LYS A 452 -15.63 6.44 14.04
N ALA A 453 -15.57 7.09 12.87
CA ALA A 453 -14.51 8.03 12.48
C ALA A 453 -13.08 7.49 12.71
N TYR A 454 -12.92 6.15 12.74
CA TYR A 454 -11.66 5.49 13.01
C TYR A 454 -10.91 5.24 11.70
N TRP A 455 -9.58 5.33 11.75
CA TRP A 455 -8.70 4.89 10.68
C TRP A 455 -7.38 4.39 11.25
N SER A 456 -6.65 3.57 10.50
CA SER A 456 -5.40 2.95 10.93
C SER A 456 -4.14 3.55 10.30
N ALA A 457 -4.23 4.72 9.68
CA ALA A 457 -3.09 5.39 9.06
C ALA A 457 -2.11 5.88 10.13
N ASN A 458 -0.81 5.67 9.90
CA ASN A 458 0.26 6.15 10.77
C ASN A 458 1.49 6.58 9.94
N LEU A 459 2.14 7.67 10.33
CA LEU A 459 3.39 8.14 9.72
C LEU A 459 4.50 8.16 10.78
N PRO A 460 5.73 7.80 10.40
CA PRO A 460 6.87 7.79 11.32
C PRO A 460 7.22 9.21 11.77
N HIS A 461 7.60 9.35 13.04
CA HIS A 461 8.13 10.56 13.66
C HIS A 461 9.09 10.19 14.80
N ASP A 462 9.87 11.16 15.23
CA ASP A 462 10.64 11.10 16.47
C ASP A 462 9.77 11.67 17.59
N ASP A 463 9.40 10.86 18.58
CA ASP A 463 8.51 11.25 19.68
C ASP A 463 9.14 12.33 20.57
N ASP A 464 10.49 12.45 20.56
CA ASP A 464 11.22 13.46 21.32
C ASP A 464 11.31 14.82 20.56
N ASP A 465 10.94 14.85 19.28
CA ASP A 465 10.94 16.05 18.44
C ASP A 465 9.52 16.61 18.25
N VAL A 466 9.18 17.60 19.06
CA VAL A 466 7.88 18.29 19.05
C VAL A 466 7.54 18.87 17.66
N GLU A 467 8.54 19.36 16.90
CA GLU A 467 8.29 19.92 15.57
C GLU A 467 7.94 18.81 14.56
N ALA A 468 8.66 17.67 14.63
CA ALA A 468 8.36 16.50 13.82
C ALA A 468 6.97 15.91 14.13
N VAL A 469 6.60 15.82 15.42
CA VAL A 469 5.26 15.37 15.86
C VAL A 469 4.17 16.26 15.25
N LEU A 470 4.26 17.59 15.46
CA LEU A 470 3.27 18.54 14.94
C LEU A 470 3.14 18.49 13.42
N LYS A 471 4.25 18.28 12.70
CA LYS A 471 4.28 18.15 11.26
C LYS A 471 3.54 16.90 10.79
N VAL A 472 3.79 15.76 11.44
CA VAL A 472 3.12 14.49 11.16
C VAL A 472 1.63 14.57 11.48
N GLU A 473 1.24 15.17 12.61
CA GLU A 473 -0.17 15.37 12.97
C GLU A 473 -0.92 16.17 11.90
N LYS A 474 -0.35 17.27 11.41
CA LYS A 474 -0.93 18.08 10.33
C LYS A 474 -1.04 17.32 9.01
N ALA A 475 -0.02 16.53 8.68
CA ALA A 475 -0.03 15.70 7.46
C ALA A 475 -1.10 14.60 7.53
N LEU A 476 -1.19 13.90 8.67
CA LEU A 476 -2.21 12.88 8.92
C LEU A 476 -3.62 13.50 8.93
N ALA A 477 -3.83 14.63 9.59
CA ALA A 477 -5.12 15.32 9.61
C ALA A 477 -5.59 15.69 8.19
N SER A 478 -4.69 16.27 7.40
CA SER A 478 -4.94 16.62 6.00
C SER A 478 -5.26 15.38 5.16
N LEU A 479 -4.48 14.31 5.31
CA LEU A 479 -4.74 13.05 4.62
C LEU A 479 -6.10 12.45 5.00
N LYS A 480 -6.47 12.49 6.29
CA LYS A 480 -7.77 12.02 6.78
C LYS A 480 -8.91 12.78 6.12
N LEU A 481 -8.81 14.11 6.05
CA LEU A 481 -9.80 14.97 5.42
C LEU A 481 -9.98 14.63 3.92
N LEU A 482 -8.90 14.33 3.20
CA LEU A 482 -8.95 13.93 1.80
C LEU A 482 -9.65 12.59 1.62
N VAL A 483 -9.27 11.59 2.40
CA VAL A 483 -9.88 10.26 2.35
C VAL A 483 -11.36 10.35 2.72
N ALA A 484 -11.71 11.11 3.76
CA ALA A 484 -13.09 11.36 4.17
C ALA A 484 -13.91 12.01 3.05
N ALA A 485 -13.35 13.01 2.35
CA ALA A 485 -14.00 13.66 1.23
C ALA A 485 -14.21 12.69 0.04
N VAL A 486 -13.24 11.81 -0.26
CA VAL A 486 -13.37 10.76 -1.28
C VAL A 486 -14.47 9.76 -0.91
N ILE A 487 -14.45 9.24 0.34
CA ILE A 487 -15.44 8.27 0.82
C ILE A 487 -16.84 8.90 0.78
N ARG A 488 -17.00 10.15 1.26
CA ARG A 488 -18.25 10.90 1.18
C ARG A 488 -18.72 11.06 -0.27
N ASP A 489 -17.84 11.41 -1.21
CA ASP A 489 -18.20 11.55 -2.63
C ASP A 489 -18.71 10.23 -3.24
N PHE A 490 -18.27 9.07 -2.74
CA PHE A 490 -18.80 7.78 -3.16
C PHE A 490 -20.11 7.43 -2.45
N TRP A 491 -20.20 7.64 -1.14
CA TRP A 491 -21.32 7.17 -0.33
C TRP A 491 -22.54 8.09 -0.36
N VAL A 492 -22.32 9.40 -0.33
CA VAL A 492 -23.39 10.40 -0.24
C VAL A 492 -23.81 10.81 -1.65
N VAL A 493 -25.08 10.59 -1.96
CA VAL A 493 -25.72 11.18 -3.12
C VAL A 493 -26.56 12.37 -2.62
N GLU A 494 -26.19 13.58 -2.99
CA GLU A 494 -26.99 14.77 -2.64
C GLU A 494 -28.27 14.79 -3.50
N HIS A 495 -29.40 14.33 -2.94
CA HIS A 495 -30.72 14.48 -3.55
C HIS A 495 -31.26 15.90 -3.34
N ARG A 496 -31.65 16.56 -4.43
CA ARG A 496 -32.73 17.57 -4.39
C ARG A 496 -33.93 17.02 -5.15
N GLU A 497 -35.09 17.12 -4.51
CA GLU A 497 -36.34 16.49 -4.94
C GLU A 497 -36.76 16.85 -6.36
N ALA A 498 -37.22 15.83 -7.10
CA ALA A 498 -38.66 15.70 -7.30
C ALA A 498 -39.04 14.22 -7.50
N VAL A 499 -39.57 13.66 -6.43
CA VAL A 499 -40.70 12.72 -6.33
C VAL A 499 -40.70 11.43 -7.18
N PHE A 500 -40.82 10.34 -6.41
CA PHE A 500 -41.31 8.98 -6.68
C PHE A 500 -40.29 7.85 -6.90
N GLU A 501 -40.34 6.97 -5.89
CA GLU A 501 -39.77 5.64 -5.67
C GLU A 501 -39.72 4.70 -6.88
N GLN A 502 -38.64 3.92 -6.99
CA GLN A 502 -38.70 2.48 -6.68
C GLN A 502 -37.31 1.81 -6.65
N ARG A 503 -37.14 0.94 -5.64
CA ARG A 503 -35.95 0.12 -5.31
C ARG A 503 -35.30 -0.59 -6.50
N ARG A 504 -33.97 -0.69 -6.46
CA ARG A 504 -33.25 -1.86 -6.97
C ARG A 504 -32.17 -2.32 -5.98
N ALA A 505 -32.32 -3.56 -5.52
CA ALA A 505 -31.30 -4.32 -4.83
C ALA A 505 -30.49 -5.17 -5.84
N GLU A 506 -29.19 -5.23 -5.55
CA GLU A 506 -28.18 -6.28 -5.76
C GLU A 506 -28.01 -6.96 -7.13
N SER A 507 -26.75 -7.12 -7.55
CA SER A 507 -26.15 -8.45 -7.75
C SER A 507 -24.76 -8.43 -8.45
N LEU A 508 -23.79 -9.00 -7.73
CA LEU A 508 -22.78 -10.02 -8.11
C LEU A 508 -21.72 -9.77 -9.22
N LEU A 509 -20.47 -9.96 -8.77
CA LEU A 509 -19.28 -10.58 -9.40
C LEU A 509 -19.34 -10.85 -10.92
N CYS A 510 -18.33 -10.38 -11.68
CA CYS A 510 -17.37 -11.26 -12.37
C CYS A 510 -16.29 -10.51 -13.17
N ASP A 511 -15.06 -10.96 -12.93
CA ASP A 511 -13.92 -11.26 -13.80
C ASP A 511 -13.44 -10.39 -14.99
N ARG A 512 -12.10 -10.41 -15.06
CA ARG A 512 -11.15 -9.75 -15.97
C ARG A 512 -11.23 -10.26 -17.42
N LYS A 513 -11.09 -9.35 -18.39
CA LYS A 513 -9.85 -9.16 -19.20
C LYS A 513 -9.96 -7.98 -20.19
N VAL A 514 -9.08 -7.01 -19.95
CA VAL A 514 -8.34 -6.03 -20.79
C VAL A 514 -8.68 -5.94 -22.29
N SER A 515 -9.04 -4.74 -22.80
CA SER A 515 -8.05 -3.79 -23.37
C SER A 515 -8.65 -2.47 -23.91
N GLU A 516 -7.79 -1.45 -23.83
CA GLU A 516 -7.78 -0.13 -24.48
C GLU A 516 -8.44 1.07 -23.79
N GLY A 517 -7.63 1.68 -22.91
CA GLY A 517 -7.69 3.07 -22.47
C GLY A 517 -8.57 3.32 -21.25
N PRO A 518 -8.04 3.87 -20.14
CA PRO A 518 -8.85 4.11 -18.95
C PRO A 518 -9.85 5.24 -19.19
N ARG A 519 -11.12 5.00 -18.84
CA ARG A 519 -12.15 6.04 -18.84
C ARG A 519 -12.06 6.83 -17.55
N VAL A 520 -11.66 8.09 -17.61
CA VAL A 520 -11.70 8.98 -16.45
C VAL A 520 -13.15 9.41 -16.17
N VAL A 521 -13.64 9.11 -14.98
CA VAL A 521 -14.94 9.49 -14.42
C VAL A 521 -14.68 10.39 -13.23
N TYR A 522 -14.93 11.67 -13.39
CA TYR A 522 -15.01 12.53 -12.21
C TYR A 522 -16.17 12.05 -11.35
N LEU A 523 -15.94 11.83 -10.06
CA LEU A 523 -17.01 11.66 -9.07
C LEU A 523 -17.79 12.98 -9.09
N PRO A 524 -18.97 12.98 -9.71
CA PRO A 524 -19.71 14.20 -9.80
C PRO A 524 -20.44 14.39 -8.48
N ARG A 525 -20.48 15.60 -7.95
CA ARG A 525 -21.49 15.96 -6.94
C ARG A 525 -22.93 15.97 -7.52
N VAL A 526 -23.11 15.67 -8.82
CA VAL A 526 -24.38 15.72 -9.54
C VAL A 526 -24.37 14.82 -10.78
N LYS A 527 -25.28 13.84 -10.88
CA LYS A 527 -25.53 13.13 -12.15
C LYS A 527 -26.83 13.67 -12.76
N TYR A 528 -26.73 14.32 -13.92
CA TYR A 528 -27.87 14.82 -14.68
C TYR A 528 -28.44 13.71 -15.58
N ASP A 529 -29.76 13.58 -15.65
CA ASP A 529 -30.42 12.95 -16.79
C ASP A 529 -31.42 13.92 -17.44
N TYR A 530 -31.21 14.09 -18.74
CA TYR A 530 -31.97 14.95 -19.65
C TYR A 530 -33.20 14.22 -20.19
N LYS A 531 -34.32 14.93 -20.43
CA LYS A 531 -34.80 15.25 -21.80
C LYS A 531 -36.19 15.92 -21.86
N ALA A 532 -36.28 17.00 -22.64
CA ALA A 532 -37.17 17.23 -23.80
C ALA A 532 -37.02 18.72 -24.22
N ASN A 533 -36.63 19.14 -25.43
CA ASN A 533 -36.90 18.64 -26.78
C ASN A 533 -35.63 18.35 -27.61
N PRO A 534 -35.67 17.41 -28.56
CA PRO A 534 -34.55 17.11 -29.45
C PRO A 534 -34.53 18.04 -30.67
N ASP A 535 -33.37 18.58 -30.98
CA ASP A 535 -33.04 18.99 -32.35
C ASP A 535 -32.60 17.74 -33.12
N ILE A 536 -33.42 17.35 -34.09
CA ILE A 536 -33.26 16.11 -34.88
C ILE A 536 -32.05 16.21 -35.82
N ASP A 537 -31.66 17.43 -36.25
CA ASP A 537 -30.55 17.63 -37.18
C ASP A 537 -29.19 17.59 -36.46
N THR A 538 -29.12 18.04 -35.21
CA THR A 538 -27.91 17.91 -34.38
C THR A 538 -27.73 16.46 -33.89
N CYS A 539 -28.82 15.74 -33.59
CA CYS A 539 -28.76 14.30 -33.26
C CYS A 539 -28.33 13.41 -34.42
N ALA A 540 -28.58 13.80 -35.68
CA ALA A 540 -28.13 13.06 -36.85
C ALA A 540 -26.61 13.23 -37.11
N ASN A 541 -26.04 14.37 -36.75
CA ASN A 541 -24.63 14.69 -36.95
C ASN A 541 -23.71 14.16 -35.83
N GLU A 542 -24.21 13.93 -34.62
CA GLU A 542 -23.45 13.32 -33.51
C GLU A 542 -23.50 11.77 -33.53
N LEU A 543 -24.19 11.18 -34.50
CA LEU A 543 -24.33 9.74 -34.70
C LEU A 543 -23.48 9.23 -35.87
N ASP A 544 -22.24 9.71 -36.00
CA ASP A 544 -21.25 8.89 -36.71
C ASP A 544 -20.87 7.71 -35.82
N THR A 545 -21.43 6.58 -36.21
CA THR A 545 -21.40 5.31 -35.52
C THR A 545 -20.04 4.68 -35.69
N ASN A 546 -19.27 4.53 -34.61
CA ASN A 546 -18.55 3.29 -34.37
C ASN A 546 -18.35 3.01 -32.87
N MET A 547 -18.83 1.82 -32.47
CA MET A 547 -18.69 1.11 -31.18
C MET A 547 -19.65 1.52 -30.04
N ARG A 548 -20.73 0.71 -29.88
CA ARG A 548 -21.65 0.75 -28.72
C ARG A 548 -21.51 -0.50 -27.82
N ARG A 549 -21.69 -0.30 -26.50
CA ARG A 549 -21.60 -1.24 -25.37
C ARG A 549 -22.54 -2.45 -25.44
N SER A 550 -22.19 -3.55 -24.74
CA SER A 550 -23.12 -4.67 -24.47
C SER A 550 -24.27 -4.24 -23.56
N HIS A 551 -25.51 -4.43 -23.98
CA HIS A 551 -26.68 -4.30 -23.12
C HIS A 551 -27.75 -5.33 -23.48
N PHE A 552 -28.51 -5.78 -22.48
CA PHE A 552 -29.65 -6.66 -22.66
C PHE A 552 -30.83 -5.86 -23.22
N VAL A 553 -31.27 -6.22 -24.41
CA VAL A 553 -32.47 -5.65 -25.04
C VAL A 553 -33.65 -6.45 -24.54
N GLN A 554 -34.58 -5.83 -23.80
CA GLN A 554 -35.84 -6.47 -23.40
C GLN A 554 -36.75 -6.70 -24.60
N GLY A 555 -37.62 -7.71 -24.49
CA GLY A 555 -38.58 -8.02 -25.53
C GLY A 555 -39.60 -6.89 -25.68
N HIS A 556 -39.77 -6.37 -26.90
CA HIS A 556 -40.67 -5.25 -27.18
C HIS A 556 -41.26 -5.33 -28.59
N LEU A 557 -42.32 -4.56 -28.84
CA LEU A 557 -42.94 -4.44 -30.16
C LEU A 557 -42.26 -3.32 -30.95
N ARG A 558 -41.93 -3.57 -32.21
CA ARG A 558 -41.40 -2.55 -33.15
C ARG A 558 -42.27 -2.48 -34.40
N LYS A 559 -42.37 -1.31 -35.03
CA LYS A 559 -43.06 -1.18 -36.33
C LYS A 559 -42.33 -2.01 -37.40
N SER A 560 -43.07 -2.83 -38.14
CA SER A 560 -42.58 -3.59 -39.28
C SER A 560 -43.72 -3.77 -40.27
N ARG A 561 -43.53 -3.32 -41.51
CA ARG A 561 -44.55 -3.45 -42.57
C ARG A 561 -44.80 -4.91 -42.98
N ASN A 562 -43.83 -5.81 -42.75
CA ASN A 562 -43.91 -7.25 -43.02
C ASN A 562 -43.41 -8.05 -41.80
N PRO A 563 -44.23 -8.29 -40.76
CA PRO A 563 -43.85 -9.10 -39.62
C PRO A 563 -43.74 -10.59 -40.01
N ALA A 564 -42.66 -11.26 -39.58
CA ALA A 564 -42.46 -12.68 -39.87
C ALA A 564 -43.38 -13.54 -38.98
N THR A 565 -44.00 -14.57 -39.56
CA THR A 565 -45.02 -15.43 -38.89
C THR A 565 -44.50 -16.07 -37.60
N ASN A 566 -43.21 -16.42 -37.56
CA ASN A 566 -42.56 -16.97 -36.38
C ASN A 566 -42.40 -15.97 -35.22
N GLN A 567 -42.24 -14.68 -35.50
CA GLN A 567 -42.15 -13.63 -34.48
C GLN A 567 -43.52 -13.30 -33.87
N LEU A 568 -44.59 -13.37 -34.68
CA LEU A 568 -45.97 -13.23 -34.20
C LEU A 568 -46.36 -14.39 -33.29
N ALA A 569 -46.04 -15.62 -33.68
CA ALA A 569 -46.26 -16.81 -32.86
C ALA A 569 -45.43 -16.80 -31.56
N LEU A 570 -44.22 -16.22 -31.60
CA LEU A 570 -43.40 -16.05 -30.40
C LEU A 570 -44.04 -15.03 -29.44
N ALA A 571 -44.55 -13.91 -29.97
CA ALA A 571 -45.21 -12.88 -29.18
C ALA A 571 -46.37 -13.44 -28.35
N GLU A 572 -47.21 -14.28 -28.97
CA GLU A 572 -48.34 -14.96 -28.32
C GLU A 572 -47.87 -15.87 -27.16
N ARG A 573 -46.78 -16.62 -27.36
CA ARG A 573 -46.16 -17.42 -26.29
C ARG A 573 -45.60 -16.61 -25.14
N TYR A 574 -45.14 -15.39 -25.41
CA TYR A 574 -44.65 -14.45 -24.39
C TYR A 574 -45.77 -13.54 -23.83
N GLY A 575 -47.03 -13.79 -24.20
CA GLY A 575 -48.19 -13.05 -23.69
C GLY A 575 -48.40 -11.66 -24.31
N PHE A 576 -47.79 -11.37 -25.47
CA PHE A 576 -47.94 -10.10 -26.17
C PHE A 576 -48.92 -10.23 -27.36
N SER A 577 -49.89 -9.33 -27.45
CA SER A 577 -50.69 -9.11 -28.65
C SER A 577 -49.97 -8.12 -29.59
N VAL A 578 -49.73 -8.51 -30.85
CA VAL A 578 -49.00 -7.69 -31.82
C VAL A 578 -49.98 -6.98 -32.77
N PRO A 579 -50.09 -5.63 -32.74
CA PRO A 579 -50.96 -4.88 -33.66
C PRO A 579 -50.49 -4.96 -35.12
N GLU A 580 -51.41 -4.70 -36.06
CA GLU A 580 -51.11 -4.67 -37.49
C GLU A 580 -50.02 -3.64 -37.83
N GLY A 581 -49.00 -4.04 -38.61
CA GLY A 581 -47.83 -3.22 -38.92
C GLY A 581 -46.73 -3.19 -37.84
N TYR A 582 -46.79 -4.09 -36.85
CA TYR A 582 -45.75 -4.28 -35.83
C TYR A 582 -45.23 -5.74 -35.81
N THR A 583 -44.04 -5.94 -35.27
CA THR A 583 -43.44 -7.26 -34.99
C THR A 583 -42.86 -7.28 -33.58
N PHE A 584 -42.85 -8.46 -32.96
CA PHE A 584 -42.17 -8.68 -31.69
C PHE A 584 -40.66 -8.82 -31.90
N VAL A 585 -39.87 -8.26 -30.98
CA VAL A 585 -38.41 -8.41 -30.89
C VAL A 585 -38.14 -9.21 -29.64
N ARG A 586 -37.52 -10.39 -29.79
CA ARG A 586 -37.13 -11.23 -28.65
C ARG A 586 -36.06 -10.55 -27.77
N PRO A 587 -36.03 -10.83 -26.46
CA PRO A 587 -34.92 -10.41 -25.63
C PRO A 587 -33.60 -10.99 -26.15
N HIS A 588 -32.57 -10.17 -26.23
CA HIS A 588 -31.22 -10.60 -26.63
C HIS A 588 -30.16 -9.63 -26.11
N GLU A 589 -28.95 -10.11 -25.88
CA GLU A 589 -27.81 -9.24 -25.58
C GLU A 589 -27.20 -8.63 -26.84
N ARG A 590 -26.78 -7.36 -26.75
CA ARG A 590 -26.25 -6.60 -27.88
C ARG A 590 -25.03 -5.77 -27.50
N GLY A 591 -23.84 -6.15 -28.01
CA GLY A 591 -22.50 -5.50 -27.84
C GLY A 591 -21.51 -6.44 -27.12
N LYS A 592 -20.17 -6.26 -27.24
CA LYS A 592 -19.17 -7.30 -26.87
C LYS A 592 -17.96 -6.90 -25.97
N GLU A 593 -17.81 -5.65 -25.48
CA GLU A 593 -16.57 -5.25 -24.76
C GLU A 593 -16.79 -4.43 -23.44
N LYS A 594 -15.88 -4.60 -22.45
CA LYS A 594 -15.84 -3.97 -21.11
C LYS A 594 -14.46 -3.30 -20.89
N ARG A 595 -14.40 -2.04 -20.40
CA ARG A 595 -13.16 -1.23 -20.21
C ARG A 595 -12.98 -0.71 -18.78
N ASP A 596 -11.74 -0.43 -18.37
CA ASP A 596 -11.37 0.07 -17.02
C ASP A 596 -11.79 1.54 -16.79
N ILE A 597 -12.18 1.88 -15.56
CA ILE A 597 -12.66 3.20 -15.15
C ILE A 597 -11.73 3.79 -14.07
N ILE A 598 -11.23 5.01 -14.28
CA ILE A 598 -10.45 5.79 -13.29
C ILE A 598 -11.34 6.89 -12.73
N TYR A 599 -11.35 7.11 -11.41
CA TYR A 599 -12.15 8.12 -10.73
C TYR A 599 -11.33 9.38 -10.40
N ARG A 600 -11.99 10.53 -10.23
CA ARG A 600 -11.36 11.78 -9.69
C ARG A 600 -12.35 12.46 -8.73
N SER A 601 -11.97 12.70 -7.47
CA SER A 601 -12.82 13.40 -6.50
C SER A 601 -12.65 14.92 -6.60
N ARG A 602 -13.75 15.65 -6.83
CA ARG A 602 -13.72 17.12 -6.89
C ARG A 602 -13.63 17.75 -5.50
N SER A 603 -14.23 17.12 -4.49
CA SER A 603 -14.21 17.62 -3.12
C SER A 603 -12.84 17.44 -2.49
N ALA A 604 -12.24 16.25 -2.63
CA ALA A 604 -10.90 15.98 -2.11
C ALA A 604 -9.85 16.84 -2.82
N LEU A 605 -9.94 17.03 -4.14
CA LEU A 605 -9.09 18.01 -4.84
C LEU A 605 -9.24 19.41 -4.25
N ARG A 606 -10.47 19.88 -3.96
CA ARG A 606 -10.66 21.19 -3.33
C ARG A 606 -10.04 21.24 -1.93
N SER A 607 -10.19 20.18 -1.13
CA SER A 607 -9.59 20.07 0.21
C SER A 607 -8.06 20.12 0.15
N LEU A 608 -7.40 19.44 -0.82
CA LEU A 608 -5.95 19.52 -1.06
C LEU A 608 -5.47 20.97 -1.23
N TYR A 609 -6.19 21.75 -2.04
CA TYR A 609 -5.84 23.15 -2.34
C TYR A 609 -6.29 24.16 -1.27
N THR A 610 -7.01 23.71 -0.25
CA THR A 610 -7.39 24.54 0.91
C THR A 610 -6.49 24.26 2.11
N ALA A 611 -5.95 23.04 2.22
CA ALA A 611 -5.07 22.62 3.31
C ALA A 611 -3.64 23.16 3.16
N SER A 612 -3.03 23.08 1.97
CA SER A 612 -1.66 23.61 1.78
C SER A 612 -1.65 25.08 1.33
N PRO A 613 -0.99 26.00 2.05
CA PRO A 613 -0.53 27.25 1.47
C PRO A 613 0.64 26.92 0.54
N LEU A 614 0.34 26.62 -0.72
CA LEU A 614 1.37 26.44 -1.72
C LEU A 614 2.16 27.74 -1.91
N GLN A 615 3.44 27.72 -1.56
CA GLN A 615 4.45 28.30 -2.45
C GLN A 615 4.39 27.52 -3.78
N SER A 616 3.43 27.87 -4.63
CA SER A 616 3.37 27.40 -6.01
C SER A 616 3.74 28.53 -6.94
N SER A 617 4.92 28.40 -7.55
CA SER A 617 5.15 29.01 -8.84
C SER A 617 4.21 28.34 -9.85
N HIS A 618 3.19 29.11 -10.23
CA HIS A 618 2.29 28.97 -11.39
C HIS A 618 0.86 28.40 -11.20
N SER A 619 -0.02 29.36 -10.87
CA SER A 619 -1.39 29.56 -11.40
C SER A 619 -2.60 28.99 -10.66
N GLN A 620 -2.65 29.19 -9.33
CA GLN A 620 -3.95 29.50 -8.72
C GLN A 620 -4.47 30.86 -9.23
N VAL A 621 -5.79 30.95 -9.32
CA VAL A 621 -6.55 31.81 -10.23
C VAL A 621 -6.52 33.28 -9.79
N ARG A 622 -5.59 34.05 -10.36
CA ARG A 622 -5.36 35.49 -10.07
C ARG A 622 -6.60 36.39 -10.15
N TRP A 623 -7.64 36.01 -10.89
CA TRP A 623 -8.82 36.87 -11.09
C TRP A 623 -9.82 36.82 -9.93
N PHE A 624 -9.99 35.68 -9.25
CA PHE A 624 -10.93 35.55 -8.13
C PHE A 624 -10.37 36.22 -6.86
N GLN A 625 -9.07 36.06 -6.60
CA GLN A 625 -8.40 36.79 -5.52
C GLN A 625 -8.47 38.30 -5.75
N PHE A 626 -8.27 38.75 -6.97
CA PHE A 626 -8.36 40.17 -7.31
C PHE A 626 -9.77 40.75 -7.07
N GLU A 627 -10.84 40.02 -7.37
CA GLU A 627 -12.21 40.44 -7.05
C GLU A 627 -12.42 40.59 -5.53
N LEU A 628 -11.86 39.66 -4.74
CA LEU A 628 -11.94 39.70 -3.27
C LEU A 628 -11.11 40.86 -2.70
N ASP A 629 -9.95 41.17 -3.27
CA ASP A 629 -9.10 42.29 -2.86
C ASP A 629 -9.81 43.63 -3.12
N VAL A 630 -10.52 43.74 -4.26
CA VAL A 630 -11.36 44.91 -4.58
C VAL A 630 -12.54 45.04 -3.61
N GLN A 631 -13.20 43.95 -3.25
CA GLN A 631 -14.27 43.95 -2.23
C GLN A 631 -13.74 44.43 -0.88
N THR A 632 -12.60 43.88 -0.45
CA THR A 632 -11.95 44.23 0.80
C THR A 632 -11.58 45.72 0.82
N LEU A 633 -11.06 46.25 -0.29
CA LEU A 633 -10.79 47.69 -0.43
C LEU A 633 -12.07 48.52 -0.28
N MET A 634 -13.16 48.13 -0.94
CA MET A 634 -14.44 48.86 -0.85
C MET A 634 -15.05 48.81 0.55
N GLN A 635 -15.00 47.65 1.23
CA GLN A 635 -15.41 47.52 2.63
C GLN A 635 -14.61 48.46 3.53
N ARG A 636 -13.29 48.49 3.35
CA ARG A 636 -12.38 49.38 4.11
C ARG A 636 -12.62 50.86 3.83
N LEU A 637 -13.12 51.22 2.65
CA LEU A 637 -13.54 52.58 2.32
C LEU A 637 -14.92 52.95 2.92
N GLY A 638 -15.49 52.07 3.75
CA GLY A 638 -16.75 52.28 4.48
C GLY A 638 -17.99 52.00 3.65
N PHE A 639 -17.90 51.15 2.63
CA PHE A 639 -19.06 50.66 1.87
C PHE A 639 -19.52 49.31 2.42
N ALA A 640 -20.84 49.09 2.49
CA ALA A 640 -21.41 47.76 2.56
C ALA A 640 -21.31 47.11 1.17
N VAL A 641 -20.68 45.94 1.09
CA VAL A 641 -20.38 45.26 -0.18
C VAL A 641 -21.16 43.96 -0.28
N GLU A 642 -21.93 43.80 -1.34
CA GLU A 642 -22.64 42.56 -1.69
C GLU A 642 -21.90 41.85 -2.83
N HIS A 643 -21.59 40.58 -2.63
CA HIS A 643 -20.95 39.73 -3.65
C HIS A 643 -22.00 39.25 -4.66
N VAL A 644 -22.07 39.88 -5.84
CA VAL A 644 -23.05 39.50 -6.88
C VAL A 644 -22.62 38.24 -7.63
N ALA A 645 -21.35 37.82 -7.58
CA ALA A 645 -20.87 36.63 -8.30
C ALA A 645 -21.25 35.26 -7.67
N ALA A 646 -22.34 35.20 -6.87
CA ALA A 646 -22.99 33.95 -6.45
C ALA A 646 -24.43 33.79 -7.01
N SER A 647 -24.81 34.60 -7.98
CA SER A 647 -26.09 34.58 -8.69
C SER A 647 -25.88 34.12 -10.14
N ARG A 648 -26.13 32.84 -10.46
CA ARG A 648 -26.23 32.38 -11.86
C ARG A 648 -27.59 32.75 -12.47
N ARG A 649 -27.93 34.04 -12.46
CA ARG A 649 -29.02 34.62 -13.27
C ARG A 649 -28.68 36.04 -13.73
N GLY A 650 -27.98 36.15 -14.85
CA GLY A 650 -28.16 37.29 -15.77
C GLY A 650 -27.53 38.63 -15.41
N ASP A 651 -26.47 38.67 -14.62
CA ASP A 651 -25.85 39.93 -14.20
C ASP A 651 -24.74 40.31 -15.21
N ASN A 652 -25.00 41.37 -15.98
CA ASN A 652 -24.33 41.77 -17.23
C ASN A 652 -22.91 42.35 -17.00
N GLY A 653 -22.01 41.55 -16.42
CA GLY A 653 -20.60 41.91 -16.25
C GLY A 653 -20.27 42.77 -15.02
N VAL A 654 -21.07 42.69 -13.94
CA VAL A 654 -20.82 43.35 -12.64
C VAL A 654 -20.24 42.32 -11.65
N ASP A 655 -19.06 42.61 -11.11
CA ASP A 655 -18.32 41.69 -10.25
C ASP A 655 -18.49 42.05 -8.77
N VAL A 656 -18.67 43.35 -8.44
CA VAL A 656 -18.90 43.83 -7.05
C VAL A 656 -19.98 44.91 -7.03
N TYR A 657 -20.91 44.83 -6.06
CA TYR A 657 -21.88 45.88 -5.75
C TYR A 657 -21.57 46.49 -4.38
N ALA A 658 -21.42 47.81 -4.30
CA ALA A 658 -21.03 48.50 -3.07
C ALA A 658 -21.97 49.69 -2.77
N THR A 659 -22.44 49.79 -1.53
CA THR A 659 -23.38 50.83 -1.07
C THR A 659 -22.84 51.55 0.15
N LYS A 660 -22.96 52.88 0.23
CA LYS A 660 -22.55 53.67 1.41
C LYS A 660 -23.58 54.75 1.72
N GLY A 661 -23.92 54.89 3.01
CA GLY A 661 -25.00 55.78 3.49
C GLY A 661 -26.27 55.01 3.87
N VAL A 662 -27.30 55.72 4.31
CA VAL A 662 -28.60 55.16 4.68
C VAL A 662 -29.73 55.91 3.96
N ASP A 663 -30.76 55.18 3.54
CA ASP A 663 -32.00 55.71 2.98
C ASP A 663 -31.80 56.60 1.73
N LEU A 664 -32.33 57.83 1.70
CA LEU A 664 -32.28 58.75 0.54
C LEU A 664 -30.87 59.32 0.22
N GLU A 665 -29.87 59.12 1.09
CA GLU A 665 -28.49 59.55 0.88
C GLU A 665 -27.55 58.41 0.44
N ALA A 666 -28.09 57.21 0.19
CA ALA A 666 -27.31 56.05 -0.20
C ALA A 666 -26.67 56.23 -1.59
N VAL A 667 -25.35 56.02 -1.66
CA VAL A 667 -24.58 55.99 -2.91
C VAL A 667 -24.31 54.55 -3.29
N HIS A 668 -24.72 54.15 -4.49
CA HIS A 668 -24.53 52.80 -5.03
C HIS A 668 -23.45 52.78 -6.10
N TRP A 669 -22.61 51.75 -6.08
CA TRP A 669 -21.56 51.48 -7.05
C TRP A 669 -21.70 50.09 -7.62
N ILE A 670 -21.65 49.99 -8.95
CA ILE A 670 -21.40 48.73 -9.66
C ILE A 670 -19.94 48.73 -10.16
N ILE A 671 -19.24 47.64 -9.91
CA ILE A 671 -17.80 47.56 -10.15
C ILE A 671 -17.50 46.32 -11.00
N GLN A 672 -16.70 46.52 -12.05
CA GLN A 672 -16.18 45.44 -12.89
C GLN A 672 -14.67 45.29 -12.69
N CYS A 673 -14.22 44.08 -12.41
CA CYS A 673 -12.85 43.70 -12.11
C CYS A 673 -12.21 43.01 -13.32
N LYS A 674 -11.10 43.55 -13.83
CA LYS A 674 -10.32 42.94 -14.93
C LYS A 674 -8.89 42.64 -14.48
N CYS A 675 -8.65 41.43 -14.00
CA CYS A 675 -7.31 40.93 -13.65
C CYS A 675 -6.55 40.50 -14.92
N TRP A 676 -6.01 41.48 -15.64
CA TRP A 676 -5.28 41.28 -16.90
C TRP A 676 -3.76 41.36 -16.68
N ASN A 677 -3.00 40.82 -17.65
CA ASN A 677 -1.55 40.99 -17.68
C ASN A 677 -1.20 42.50 -17.70
N PRO A 678 -0.21 42.99 -16.93
CA PRO A 678 0.17 44.42 -16.89
C PRO A 678 0.44 45.05 -18.26
N LYS A 679 0.89 44.26 -19.25
CA LYS A 679 1.14 44.72 -20.63
C LYS A 679 -0.13 44.84 -21.49
N ARG A 680 -1.26 44.28 -21.06
CA ARG A 680 -2.55 44.28 -21.78
C ARG A 680 -3.49 45.31 -21.17
N LYS A 681 -3.59 46.48 -21.81
CA LYS A 681 -4.46 47.57 -21.35
C LYS A 681 -5.94 47.32 -21.66
N VAL A 682 -6.82 47.85 -20.81
CA VAL A 682 -8.28 47.81 -20.96
C VAL A 682 -8.74 48.69 -22.14
N SER A 683 -9.56 48.12 -23.03
CA SER A 683 -10.08 48.76 -24.25
C SER A 683 -11.42 49.47 -24.01
N PRO A 684 -11.82 50.41 -24.89
CA PRO A 684 -13.09 51.15 -24.75
C PRO A 684 -14.34 50.25 -24.71
N SER A 685 -14.27 49.06 -25.32
CA SER A 685 -15.38 48.10 -25.34
C SER A 685 -15.86 47.68 -23.94
N VAL A 686 -14.95 47.55 -22.97
CA VAL A 686 -15.28 47.17 -21.58
C VAL A 686 -15.99 48.32 -20.87
N VAL A 687 -15.58 49.55 -21.15
CA VAL A 687 -16.22 50.76 -20.61
C VAL A 687 -17.64 50.91 -21.13
N ARG A 688 -17.86 50.69 -22.44
CA ARG A 688 -19.22 50.71 -23.04
C ARG A 688 -20.12 49.60 -22.54
N GLU A 689 -19.56 48.43 -22.26
CA GLU A 689 -20.30 47.31 -21.65
C GLU A 689 -20.82 47.72 -20.27
N LEU A 690 -19.95 48.25 -19.39
CA LEU A 690 -20.37 48.72 -18.08
C LEU A 690 -21.34 49.91 -18.16
N ALA A 691 -21.13 50.84 -19.09
CA ALA A 691 -22.06 51.95 -19.34
C ALA A 691 -23.45 51.46 -19.77
N GLY A 692 -23.52 50.44 -20.63
CA GLY A 692 -24.77 49.78 -20.99
C GLY A 692 -25.43 49.10 -19.79
N THR A 693 -24.65 48.46 -18.93
CA THR A 693 -25.14 47.82 -17.71
C THR A 693 -25.66 48.83 -16.69
N LEU A 694 -25.03 50.00 -16.53
CA LEU A 694 -25.49 51.08 -15.64
C LEU A 694 -26.95 51.50 -15.91
N THR A 695 -27.40 51.47 -17.18
CA THR A 695 -28.78 51.85 -17.55
C THR A 695 -29.85 50.92 -16.94
N ARG A 696 -29.46 49.75 -16.44
CA ARG A 696 -30.34 48.77 -15.79
C ARG A 696 -30.45 48.94 -14.28
N TYR A 697 -29.67 49.86 -13.70
CA TYR A 697 -29.67 50.15 -12.26
C TYR A 697 -30.39 51.48 -11.97
N PRO A 698 -30.87 51.70 -10.73
CA PRO A 698 -31.56 52.93 -10.36
C PRO A 698 -30.73 54.19 -10.66
N SER A 699 -31.41 55.25 -11.08
CA SER A 699 -30.82 56.57 -11.35
C SER A 699 -30.01 57.06 -10.13
N GLY A 700 -28.73 57.36 -10.33
CA GLY A 700 -27.79 57.72 -9.27
C GLY A 700 -26.73 56.65 -8.95
N THR A 701 -26.85 55.43 -9.51
CA THR A 701 -25.82 54.39 -9.42
C THR A 701 -24.59 54.75 -10.25
N ARG A 702 -23.39 54.64 -9.67
CA ARG A 702 -22.11 54.97 -10.31
C ARG A 702 -21.38 53.71 -10.78
N GLY A 703 -20.62 53.80 -11.87
CA GLY A 703 -19.83 52.69 -12.40
C GLY A 703 -18.34 52.84 -12.10
N MET A 704 -17.66 51.73 -11.78
CA MET A 704 -16.21 51.69 -11.65
C MET A 704 -15.60 50.47 -12.35
N ILE A 705 -14.44 50.65 -12.97
CA ILE A 705 -13.62 49.55 -13.50
C ILE A 705 -12.29 49.52 -12.77
N VAL A 706 -11.94 48.35 -12.22
CA VAL A 706 -10.67 48.12 -11.53
C VAL A 706 -9.85 47.08 -12.29
N THR A 707 -8.57 47.36 -12.54
CA THR A 707 -7.68 46.43 -13.27
C THR A 707 -6.31 46.32 -12.63
N THR A 708 -5.66 45.16 -12.77
CA THR A 708 -4.24 44.95 -12.44
C THR A 708 -3.28 45.49 -13.52
N SER A 709 -3.81 46.09 -14.58
CA SER A 709 -3.06 46.62 -15.73
C SER A 709 -3.25 48.15 -15.82
N GLY A 710 -3.46 48.71 -17.01
CA GLY A 710 -3.82 50.12 -17.20
C GLY A 710 -4.86 50.29 -18.29
N PHE A 711 -5.26 51.54 -18.56
CA PHE A 711 -6.28 51.85 -19.56
C PHE A 711 -5.68 52.40 -20.85
N THR A 712 -6.32 52.11 -21.98
CA THR A 712 -5.99 52.76 -23.27
C THR A 712 -6.51 54.20 -23.29
N ALA A 713 -5.89 55.10 -24.08
CA ALA A 713 -6.34 56.49 -24.19
C ALA A 713 -7.82 56.60 -24.61
N GLY A 714 -8.27 55.72 -25.52
CA GLY A 714 -9.67 55.64 -25.90
C GLY A 714 -10.58 55.16 -24.75
N ALA A 715 -10.12 54.26 -23.87
CA ALA A 715 -10.92 53.83 -22.72
C ALA A 715 -11.06 54.94 -21.67
N VAL A 716 -10.03 55.77 -21.50
CA VAL A 716 -10.09 56.95 -20.63
C VAL A 716 -11.06 58.00 -21.19
N GLN A 717 -11.01 58.25 -22.51
CA GLN A 717 -11.96 59.16 -23.16
C GLN A 717 -13.41 58.66 -23.01
N GLU A 718 -13.66 57.40 -23.33
CA GLU A 718 -14.97 56.76 -23.21
C GLU A 718 -15.50 56.76 -21.76
N ALA A 719 -14.61 56.60 -20.77
CA ALA A 719 -15.00 56.61 -19.36
C ALA A 719 -15.40 58.02 -18.88
N ASN A 720 -14.75 59.06 -19.39
CA ASN A 720 -15.13 60.44 -19.11
C ASN A 720 -16.49 60.79 -19.73
N ASP A 721 -16.76 60.30 -20.94
CA ASP A 721 -18.04 60.54 -21.64
C ASP A 721 -19.24 59.85 -20.93
N HIS A 722 -18.98 58.79 -20.17
CA HIS A 722 -19.99 58.01 -19.44
C HIS A 722 -19.91 58.13 -17.90
N GLU A 723 -19.09 59.04 -17.38
CA GLU A 723 -18.90 59.26 -15.94
C GLU A 723 -18.50 57.97 -15.15
N ILE A 724 -17.75 57.07 -15.78
CA ILE A 724 -17.26 55.82 -15.17
C ILE A 724 -15.89 56.06 -14.51
N ARG A 725 -15.74 55.65 -13.23
CA ARG A 725 -14.46 55.74 -12.53
C ARG A 725 -13.51 54.63 -12.98
N LEU A 726 -12.28 55.00 -13.30
CA LEU A 726 -11.21 54.05 -13.64
C LEU A 726 -10.19 53.96 -12.50
N MET A 727 -9.85 52.75 -12.08
CA MET A 727 -8.77 52.47 -11.12
C MET A 727 -7.79 51.49 -11.76
N ASP A 728 -6.59 51.97 -12.06
CA ASP A 728 -5.54 51.15 -12.67
C ASP A 728 -4.72 50.40 -11.63
N GLY A 729 -3.79 49.57 -12.09
CA GLY A 729 -3.02 48.69 -11.21
C GLY A 729 -2.13 49.46 -10.25
N GLU A 730 -1.61 50.62 -10.65
CA GLU A 730 -0.75 51.44 -9.78
C GLU A 730 -1.57 52.11 -8.68
N GLU A 731 -2.70 52.72 -9.03
CA GLU A 731 -3.62 53.31 -8.04
C GLU A 731 -4.18 52.24 -7.09
N PHE A 732 -4.56 51.06 -7.61
CA PHE A 732 -5.07 49.96 -6.80
C PHE A 732 -4.02 49.48 -5.79
N SER A 733 -2.79 49.22 -6.24
CA SER A 733 -1.70 48.79 -5.35
C SER A 733 -1.39 49.83 -4.28
N GLN A 734 -1.35 51.12 -4.62
CA GLN A 734 -1.12 52.19 -3.65
C GLN A 734 -2.21 52.22 -2.57
N ARG A 735 -3.49 52.12 -2.95
CA ARG A 735 -4.62 52.15 -1.99
C ARG A 735 -4.71 50.93 -1.09
N VAL A 736 -4.20 49.78 -1.54
CA VAL A 736 -4.08 48.57 -0.73
C VAL A 736 -2.93 48.69 0.28
N LEU A 737 -1.79 49.24 -0.14
CA LEU A 737 -0.58 49.37 0.69
C LEU A 737 -0.65 50.54 1.69
N SER A 738 -1.14 51.72 1.28
CA SER A 738 -1.16 52.94 2.11
C SER A 738 -2.08 52.87 3.34
N ASN A 739 -2.86 51.79 3.47
CA ASN A 739 -3.77 51.56 4.59
C ASN A 739 -3.38 50.35 5.45
N GLN A 740 -2.23 49.71 5.18
CA GLN A 740 -1.62 48.76 6.13
C GLN A 740 -0.85 49.50 7.24
N GLU A 741 -0.18 50.61 6.94
CA GLU A 741 0.61 51.40 7.91
C GLU A 741 -0.25 52.10 8.99
N LYS A 742 -1.54 52.40 8.72
CA LYS A 742 -2.44 53.04 9.69
C LYS A 742 -3.00 52.11 10.79
N ILE A 743 -2.89 50.79 10.60
CA ILE A 743 -3.40 49.81 11.58
C ILE A 743 -2.32 49.51 12.65
N GLU A 744 -1.04 49.72 12.34
CA GLU A 744 0.07 49.52 13.29
C GLU A 744 0.31 50.69 14.25
N GLU A 745 -0.24 51.89 14.01
CA GLU A 745 -0.11 53.05 14.91
C GLU A 745 -1.27 53.21 15.93
N ASP A 746 -2.40 52.52 15.75
CA ASP A 746 -3.57 52.54 16.66
C ASP A 746 -3.77 51.18 17.40
N SER A 747 -2.78 50.29 17.39
CA SER A 747 -2.79 48.97 18.09
C SER A 747 -1.95 48.97 19.36
#